data_AF-A0A831YK49-F1
#
_entry.id   AF-A0A831YK49-F1
#
_cell.length_a   1.000
_cell.length_b   1.000
_cell.length_c   1.000
_cell.angle_alpha   90.00
_cell.angle_beta   90.00
_cell.angle_gamma   90.00
#
_symmetry.space_group_name_H-M   'P 1'
#
loop_
_entity.id
_entity.type
_entity.pdbx_description
1 polymer ?
#
loop_
_entity_poly.entity_id
_entity_poly.type
_entity_poly.pdbx_seq_one_letter_code
_entity_poly.pdbx_strand_id
1 'polypeptide(L)'
;MIGAILLTVAIIVFLVIFDWNWFRGPLGRFASAQLDREVVITGDLRVHPWSFSPKAEALGVRIAQPDWAAKADPKGSPPGTPMAKVDRIAVQIKLLPLLKGDVILPLLAIDRPDVRLLREPLGKANWTFGDPNAAKKPMKLPAIQHFVINDGQLRYQDQQRDIFFLGTVSSNEHATGDGRGKFVLEGKGQLNRAPFTAMVTGGPLLNISPNRPYPFDARVDAGSTHITAKGDITKPFNLGLFETQLSISGTDLNRLYALTGLALPNTPPYKISGHLSRKNERFDFKKLNGRIGDSDVSGDLFVLMGKERPYLEADLQSRRLDFDDLGSLVGAAPATGRGETASAGQKVEAGQRDATKRLLPDATLQVERVKAMDAKVKYRALAVNAPNLPLQKVRLDLTLEKGVLTLDPIAFTFSRGDLAGKVRLDANPKVPRTDLDMRLTNAKLEDFITIKTDGKPAIEGGVMARAKLTGYGNSVHRAASTANGQVTLVSPKGEIRQAFAELLGVNASKGLIMLLSKDTKETSVRCAVADFRVKDGIMTSNQIVADTGVVLAKGKGTIDLRNERMDLRIDGDSKKPRLVRLFVPITIRGPFLEPKIGLDTGAAVAQGGVAVALGTLLSPLAAILPFVTGGEAKDADCAGIVAEARSDGAPVKVAQTTPAKPKK
;
A
#
# COMPACT_ATOMS: atom_id res chain seq x y z
N MET A 1 -66.51 20.98 40.04
CA MET A 1 -66.28 21.94 38.92
C MET A 1 -65.53 23.19 39.40
N ILE A 2 -66.05 23.92 40.40
CA ILE A 2 -65.43 25.17 40.91
C ILE A 2 -64.00 24.96 41.44
N GLY A 3 -63.73 23.88 42.19
CA GLY A 3 -62.38 23.57 42.67
C GLY A 3 -61.36 23.27 41.57
N ALA A 4 -61.79 22.66 40.46
CA ALA A 4 -60.92 22.41 39.31
C ALA A 4 -60.63 23.70 38.53
N ILE A 5 -61.60 24.60 38.43
CA ILE A 5 -61.43 25.92 37.81
C ILE A 5 -60.50 26.79 38.67
N LEU A 6 -60.70 26.84 40.00
CA LEU A 6 -59.84 27.58 40.92
C LEU A 6 -58.41 27.05 40.93
N LEU A 7 -58.22 25.72 40.90
CA LEU A 7 -56.89 25.12 40.80
C LEU A 7 -56.22 25.47 39.46
N THR A 8 -56.97 25.42 38.35
CA THR A 8 -56.45 25.77 37.03
C THR A 8 -56.06 27.24 36.96
N VAL A 9 -56.91 28.15 37.48
CA VAL A 9 -56.61 29.58 37.57
C VAL A 9 -55.41 29.85 38.48
N ALA A 10 -55.31 29.16 39.63
CA ALA A 10 -54.16 29.28 40.53
C ALA A 10 -52.86 28.79 39.87
N ILE A 11 -52.90 27.67 39.13
CA ILE A 11 -51.75 27.17 38.35
C ILE A 11 -51.39 28.16 37.23
N ILE A 12 -52.38 28.76 36.57
CA ILE A 12 -52.14 29.76 35.52
C ILE A 12 -51.49 31.01 36.09
N VAL A 13 -52.05 31.58 37.17
CA VAL A 13 -51.50 32.75 37.86
C VAL A 13 -50.09 32.44 38.39
N PHE A 14 -49.88 31.26 38.96
CA PHE A 14 -48.56 30.80 39.38
C PHE A 14 -47.58 30.78 38.20
N LEU A 15 -47.91 30.12 37.09
CA LEU A 15 -47.04 30.03 35.91
C LEU A 15 -46.76 31.38 35.22
N VAL A 16 -47.63 32.39 35.40
CA VAL A 16 -47.42 33.76 34.90
C VAL A 16 -46.49 34.58 35.81
N ILE A 17 -46.59 34.43 37.13
CA ILE A 17 -45.79 35.19 38.12
C ILE A 17 -44.47 34.47 38.45
N PHE A 18 -44.36 33.18 38.15
CA PHE A 18 -43.22 32.35 38.49
C PHE A 18 -41.93 32.74 37.74
N ASP A 19 -40.87 33.03 38.49
CA ASP A 19 -39.55 33.32 37.94
C ASP A 19 -38.83 32.04 37.52
N TRP A 20 -38.81 31.79 36.21
CA TRP A 20 -38.14 30.64 35.61
C TRP A 20 -36.63 30.60 35.91
N ASN A 21 -36.00 31.71 36.32
CA ASN A 21 -34.60 31.73 36.71
C ASN A 21 -34.27 30.84 37.91
N TRP A 22 -35.25 30.46 38.74
CA TRP A 22 -35.06 29.48 39.82
C TRP A 22 -34.67 28.10 39.30
N PHE A 23 -35.03 27.76 38.06
CA PHE A 23 -34.65 26.49 37.44
C PHE A 23 -33.24 26.46 36.86
N ARG A 24 -32.50 27.58 36.82
CA ARG A 24 -31.11 27.60 36.30
C ARG A 24 -30.20 26.62 37.02
N GLY A 25 -30.24 26.63 38.36
CA GLY A 25 -29.45 25.72 39.20
C GLY A 25 -29.86 24.24 39.05
N PRO A 26 -31.13 23.88 39.22
CA PRO A 26 -31.62 22.52 38.98
C PRO A 26 -31.32 21.97 37.57
N LEU A 27 -31.58 22.75 36.51
CA LEU A 27 -31.28 22.35 35.14
C LEU A 27 -29.78 22.17 34.91
N GLY A 28 -28.96 23.09 35.42
CA GLY A 28 -27.51 22.99 35.38
C GLY A 28 -27.01 21.72 36.06
N ARG A 29 -27.47 21.42 37.28
CA ARG A 29 -27.12 20.18 38.01
C ARG A 29 -27.57 18.92 37.28
N PHE A 30 -28.77 18.90 36.74
CA PHE A 30 -29.28 17.77 35.96
C PHE A 30 -28.43 17.53 34.71
N ALA A 31 -28.17 18.57 33.92
CA ALA A 31 -27.31 18.49 32.75
C ALA A 31 -25.88 18.09 33.15
N SER A 32 -25.40 18.56 34.30
CA SER A 32 -24.06 18.22 34.79
C SER A 32 -23.91 16.74 35.11
N ALA A 33 -24.93 16.17 35.76
CA ALA A 33 -24.97 14.74 36.08
C ALA A 33 -25.05 13.86 34.81
N GLN A 34 -25.75 14.32 33.77
CA GLN A 34 -25.87 13.59 32.51
C GLN A 34 -24.59 13.65 31.66
N LEU A 35 -23.91 14.80 31.66
CA LEU A 35 -22.71 15.01 30.85
C LEU A 35 -21.41 14.64 31.57
N ASP A 36 -21.46 14.39 32.89
CA ASP A 36 -20.27 14.23 33.75
C ASP A 36 -19.31 15.44 33.62
N ARG A 37 -19.91 16.64 33.55
CA ARG A 37 -19.24 17.93 33.35
C ARG A 37 -20.06 19.01 34.01
N GLU A 38 -19.43 20.03 34.60
CA GLU A 38 -20.18 21.17 35.10
C GLU A 38 -20.89 21.92 33.95
N VAL A 39 -22.19 22.15 34.11
CA VAL A 39 -23.03 22.93 33.20
C VAL A 39 -23.69 24.07 33.97
N VAL A 40 -23.42 25.30 33.53
CA VAL A 40 -23.94 26.51 34.18
C VAL A 40 -24.69 27.37 33.17
N ILE A 41 -25.83 27.91 33.59
CA ILE A 41 -26.61 28.92 32.85
C ILE A 41 -26.38 30.26 33.55
N THR A 42 -25.58 31.16 32.96
CA THR A 42 -25.17 32.41 33.61
C THR A 42 -26.15 33.56 33.38
N GLY A 43 -26.92 33.53 32.29
CA GLY A 43 -27.92 34.53 31.96
C GLY A 43 -29.33 34.14 32.38
N ASP A 44 -30.33 34.82 31.80
CA ASP A 44 -31.74 34.54 32.07
C ASP A 44 -32.21 33.23 31.44
N LEU A 45 -33.12 32.54 32.13
CA LEU A 45 -33.94 31.46 31.59
C LEU A 45 -35.36 32.00 31.33
N ARG A 46 -35.77 32.05 30.07
CA ARG A 46 -37.10 32.54 29.65
C ARG A 46 -37.93 31.37 29.14
N VAL A 47 -39.09 31.15 29.71
CA VAL A 47 -40.00 30.08 29.28
C VAL A 47 -41.34 30.67 28.88
N HIS A 48 -41.83 30.24 27.73
CA HIS A 48 -43.13 30.58 27.19
C HIS A 48 -43.96 29.28 27.14
N PRO A 49 -44.64 28.93 28.24
CA PRO A 49 -45.30 27.64 28.38
C PRO A 49 -46.67 27.56 27.68
N TRP A 50 -47.24 28.71 27.30
CA TRP A 50 -48.61 28.86 26.78
C TRP A 50 -48.76 28.44 25.30
N SER A 51 -48.36 27.21 24.98
CA SER A 51 -48.43 26.62 23.64
C SER A 51 -48.41 25.09 23.74
N PHE A 52 -49.01 24.40 22.76
CA PHE A 52 -48.80 22.94 22.58
C PHE A 52 -47.37 22.58 22.18
N SER A 53 -46.56 23.59 21.84
CA SER A 53 -45.12 23.52 21.65
C SER A 53 -44.46 24.63 22.49
N PRO A 54 -44.33 24.47 23.82
CA PRO A 54 -43.73 25.47 24.68
C PRO A 54 -42.29 25.77 24.24
N LYS A 55 -41.88 27.03 24.45
CA LYS A 55 -40.55 27.52 24.09
C LYS A 55 -39.75 27.85 25.35
N ALA A 56 -38.53 27.37 25.44
CA ALA A 56 -37.57 27.73 26.48
C ALA A 56 -36.33 28.36 25.85
N GLU A 57 -35.83 29.44 26.43
CA GLU A 57 -34.59 30.11 26.02
C GLU A 57 -33.66 30.24 27.23
N ALA A 58 -32.43 29.76 27.09
CA ALA A 58 -31.37 29.90 28.09
C ALA A 58 -30.25 30.78 27.54
N LEU A 59 -29.87 31.80 28.30
CA LEU A 59 -28.76 32.70 27.97
C LEU A 59 -27.48 32.32 28.71
N GLY A 60 -26.34 32.41 28.03
CA GLY A 60 -25.02 32.19 28.61
C GLY A 60 -24.82 30.77 29.15
N VAL A 61 -25.06 29.75 28.32
CA VAL A 61 -24.83 28.35 28.70
C VAL A 61 -23.34 28.04 28.56
N ARG A 62 -22.75 27.46 29.61
CA ARG A 62 -21.34 27.06 29.64
C ARG A 62 -21.22 25.61 30.09
N ILE A 63 -20.43 24.83 29.35
CA ILE A 63 -20.08 23.45 29.67
C ILE A 63 -18.58 23.43 29.98
N ALA A 64 -18.19 22.96 31.16
CA ALA A 64 -16.80 22.90 31.57
C ALA A 64 -15.99 21.87 30.78
N GLN A 65 -14.67 22.05 30.74
CA GLN A 65 -13.71 21.03 30.30
C GLN A 65 -13.48 20.02 31.43
N PRO A 66 -13.11 18.76 31.13
CA PRO A 66 -12.51 17.90 32.13
C PRO A 66 -11.15 18.44 32.61
N ASP A 67 -10.78 18.10 33.84
CA ASP A 67 -9.52 18.53 34.47
C ASP A 67 -8.26 18.19 33.64
N TRP A 68 -8.28 17.05 32.92
CA TRP A 68 -7.16 16.64 32.07
C TRP A 68 -7.01 17.50 30.82
N ALA A 69 -8.11 18.04 30.27
CA ALA A 69 -8.08 18.80 29.02
C ALA A 69 -7.39 20.15 29.18
N ALA A 70 -7.51 20.79 30.35
CA ALA A 70 -6.81 22.05 30.64
C ALA A 70 -5.28 21.89 30.61
N LYS A 71 -4.77 20.74 31.06
CA LYS A 71 -3.33 20.41 31.04
C LYS A 71 -2.85 19.97 29.66
N ALA A 72 -3.75 19.42 28.85
CA ALA A 72 -3.41 18.86 27.54
C ALA A 72 -3.42 19.88 26.40
N ASP A 73 -3.97 21.10 26.55
CA ASP A 73 -3.98 22.11 25.48
C ASP A 73 -2.56 22.70 25.22
N PRO A 74 -1.89 22.39 24.10
CA PRO A 74 -0.52 22.82 23.82
C PRO A 74 -0.41 24.31 23.50
N LYS A 75 -1.51 24.96 23.11
CA LYS A 75 -1.52 26.39 22.75
C LYS A 75 -1.96 27.28 23.91
N GLY A 76 -2.16 26.72 25.09
CA GLY A 76 -2.61 27.44 26.28
C GLY A 76 -4.06 27.89 26.15
N SER A 77 -4.99 27.10 26.67
CA SER A 77 -6.28 27.65 27.07
C SER A 77 -6.12 28.26 28.47
N PRO A 78 -6.60 29.49 28.73
CA PRO A 78 -6.66 30.02 30.08
C PRO A 78 -7.34 29.01 31.02
N PRO A 79 -6.87 28.87 32.28
CA PRO A 79 -7.57 28.08 33.28
C PRO A 79 -9.05 28.49 33.35
N GLY A 80 -9.96 27.51 33.40
CA GLY A 80 -11.40 27.77 33.40
C GLY A 80 -12.03 28.05 32.02
N THR A 81 -11.30 27.83 30.92
CA THR A 81 -11.92 27.87 29.58
C THR A 81 -12.94 26.73 29.43
N PRO A 82 -14.20 27.02 29.08
CA PRO A 82 -15.22 26.00 28.90
C PRO A 82 -14.97 25.15 27.63
N MET A 83 -15.51 23.93 27.62
CA MET A 83 -15.60 23.07 26.45
C MET A 83 -16.58 23.63 25.43
N ALA A 84 -17.71 24.14 25.90
CA ALA A 84 -18.68 24.81 25.05
C ALA A 84 -19.19 26.06 25.76
N LYS A 85 -19.28 27.15 25.02
CA LYS A 85 -19.97 28.38 25.43
C LYS A 85 -21.03 28.68 24.38
N VAL A 86 -22.24 29.01 24.82
CA VAL A 86 -23.32 29.43 23.94
C VAL A 86 -23.98 30.68 24.51
N ASP A 87 -24.14 31.71 23.70
CA ASP A 87 -24.75 32.96 24.15
C ASP A 87 -26.26 32.82 24.32
N ARG A 88 -26.94 32.14 23.40
CA ARG A 88 -28.37 31.78 23.53
C ARG A 88 -28.65 30.39 22.96
N ILE A 89 -29.41 29.61 23.71
CA ILE A 89 -30.06 28.38 23.24
C ILE A 89 -31.56 28.58 23.35
N ALA A 90 -32.29 28.44 22.25
CA ALA A 90 -33.75 28.44 22.22
C ALA A 90 -34.27 27.09 21.72
N VAL A 91 -35.17 26.48 22.49
CA VAL A 91 -35.74 25.15 22.21
C VAL A 91 -37.25 25.25 22.24
N GLN A 92 -37.92 24.66 21.26
CA GLN A 92 -39.33 24.31 21.33
C GLN A 92 -39.46 22.79 21.40
N ILE A 93 -40.45 22.29 22.14
CA ILE A 93 -40.69 20.84 22.30
C ILE A 93 -42.17 20.57 22.08
N LYS A 94 -42.53 19.55 21.28
CA LYS A 94 -43.95 19.14 21.16
C LYS A 94 -44.36 18.29 22.38
N LEU A 95 -45.38 18.71 23.12
CA LEU A 95 -45.81 18.00 24.34
C LEU A 95 -46.50 16.67 24.07
N LEU A 96 -47.42 16.61 23.10
CA LEU A 96 -48.19 15.38 22.82
C LEU A 96 -47.30 14.20 22.38
N PRO A 97 -46.33 14.37 21.47
CA PRO A 97 -45.36 13.32 21.16
C PRO A 97 -44.46 12.96 22.36
N LEU A 98 -44.04 13.97 23.15
CA LEU A 98 -43.19 13.74 24.33
C LEU A 98 -43.85 12.80 25.34
N LEU A 99 -45.17 12.92 25.56
CA LEU A 99 -45.95 12.02 26.42
C LEU A 99 -46.01 10.57 25.89
N LYS A 100 -45.79 10.37 24.59
CA LYS A 100 -45.69 9.04 23.95
C LYS A 100 -44.25 8.53 23.88
N GLY A 101 -43.28 9.29 24.41
CA GLY A 101 -41.85 8.97 24.37
C GLY A 101 -41.10 9.54 23.17
N ASP A 102 -41.77 10.27 22.27
CA ASP A 102 -41.16 10.84 21.07
C ASP A 102 -40.69 12.28 21.32
N VAL A 103 -39.37 12.50 21.36
CA VAL A 103 -38.79 13.84 21.50
C VAL A 103 -38.69 14.50 20.12
N ILE A 104 -39.62 15.42 19.85
CA ILE A 104 -39.64 16.23 18.62
C ILE A 104 -39.44 17.70 19.00
N LEU A 105 -38.43 18.32 18.39
CA LEU A 105 -38.08 19.73 18.58
C LEU A 105 -38.52 20.54 17.35
N PRO A 106 -39.62 21.32 17.41
CA PRO A 106 -39.99 22.22 16.31
C PRO A 106 -38.90 23.23 15.98
N LEU A 107 -38.21 23.74 17.00
CA LEU A 107 -37.14 24.71 16.87
C LEU A 107 -35.99 24.35 17.82
N LEU A 108 -34.78 24.38 17.29
CA LEU A 108 -33.54 24.47 18.06
C LEU A 108 -32.70 25.58 17.43
N ALA A 109 -32.56 26.70 18.12
CA ALA A 109 -31.72 27.81 17.69
C ALA A 109 -30.58 28.04 18.67
N ILE A 110 -29.37 28.17 18.14
CA ILE A 110 -28.12 28.28 18.90
C ILE A 110 -27.37 29.50 18.38
N ASP A 111 -27.20 30.52 19.21
CA ASP A 111 -26.51 31.74 18.84
C ASP A 111 -25.10 31.77 19.43
N ARG A 112 -24.13 32.05 18.55
CA ARG A 112 -22.69 32.14 18.82
C ARG A 112 -22.15 30.98 19.66
N PRO A 113 -22.37 29.71 19.27
CA PRO A 113 -21.73 28.59 19.96
C PRO A 113 -20.22 28.60 19.70
N ASP A 114 -19.40 28.61 20.75
CA ASP A 114 -17.96 28.36 20.71
C ASP A 114 -17.69 26.98 21.32
N VAL A 115 -17.33 26.02 20.47
CA VAL A 115 -17.12 24.62 20.86
C VAL A 115 -15.65 24.24 20.68
N ARG A 116 -15.07 23.68 21.74
CA ARG A 116 -13.68 23.21 21.80
C ARG A 116 -13.64 21.71 22.01
N LEU A 117 -13.25 20.99 20.96
CA LEU A 117 -13.07 19.55 20.95
C LEU A 117 -11.58 19.23 21.02
N LEU A 118 -11.17 18.50 22.07
CA LEU A 118 -9.78 18.10 22.30
C LEU A 118 -9.68 16.58 22.50
N ARG A 119 -8.76 15.95 21.78
CA ARG A 119 -8.31 14.57 22.01
C ARG A 119 -6.82 14.54 22.31
N GLU A 120 -6.46 13.87 23.40
CA GLU A 120 -5.08 13.67 23.83
C GLU A 120 -4.41 12.50 23.06
N PRO A 121 -3.08 12.29 23.20
CA PRO A 121 -2.36 11.29 22.39
C PRO A 121 -2.81 9.85 22.63
N LEU A 122 -3.27 9.54 23.85
CA LEU A 122 -3.82 8.23 24.24
C LEU A 122 -5.26 7.99 23.74
N GLY A 123 -5.86 8.96 23.03
CA GLY A 123 -7.17 8.83 22.41
C GLY A 123 -8.37 9.26 23.26
N LYS A 124 -8.14 9.66 24.53
CA LYS A 124 -9.17 10.24 25.39
C LYS A 124 -9.61 11.58 24.81
N ALA A 125 -10.92 11.79 24.71
CA ALA A 125 -11.50 12.97 24.10
C ALA A 125 -12.46 13.69 25.05
N ASN A 126 -12.50 15.01 25.02
CA ASN A 126 -13.33 15.77 25.95
C ASN A 126 -14.84 15.67 25.64
N TRP A 127 -15.20 15.20 24.43
CA TRP A 127 -16.57 14.93 23.98
C TRP A 127 -17.06 13.50 24.23
N THR A 128 -16.31 12.70 24.99
CA THR A 128 -16.84 11.45 25.56
C THR A 128 -17.51 11.77 26.89
N PHE A 129 -18.82 11.61 26.92
CA PHE A 129 -19.67 11.85 28.09
C PHE A 129 -20.13 10.52 28.71
N GLY A 130 -20.40 10.52 30.01
CA GLY A 130 -20.89 9.34 30.75
C GLY A 130 -19.80 8.31 31.07
N ASP A 131 -20.23 7.10 31.49
CA ASP A 131 -19.32 6.02 31.89
C ASP A 131 -18.46 5.55 30.69
N PRO A 132 -17.12 5.67 30.75
CA PRO A 132 -16.23 5.22 29.69
C PRO A 132 -16.29 3.71 29.42
N ASN A 133 -16.84 2.91 30.34
CA ASN A 133 -17.02 1.47 30.20
C ASN A 133 -18.39 1.08 29.62
N ALA A 134 -19.33 2.02 29.47
CA ALA A 134 -20.64 1.74 28.88
C ALA A 134 -20.52 1.49 27.37
N ALA A 135 -21.34 0.57 26.84
CA ALA A 135 -21.37 0.27 25.41
C ALA A 135 -21.70 1.55 24.60
N LYS A 136 -20.79 1.91 23.68
CA LYS A 136 -20.90 3.11 22.83
C LYS A 136 -22.14 3.00 21.93
N LYS A 137 -23.25 3.64 22.32
CA LYS A 137 -24.43 3.78 21.46
C LYS A 137 -24.19 4.92 20.45
N PRO A 138 -24.61 4.78 19.17
CA PRO A 138 -24.57 5.89 18.22
C PRO A 138 -25.33 7.09 18.79
N MET A 139 -24.74 8.28 18.71
CA MET A 139 -25.42 9.52 19.11
C MET A 139 -26.67 9.69 18.22
N LYS A 140 -27.85 9.57 18.83
CA LYS A 140 -29.13 9.84 18.18
C LYS A 140 -29.63 11.18 18.68
N LEU A 141 -29.53 12.20 17.84
CA LEU A 141 -30.15 13.49 18.15
C LEU A 141 -31.68 13.37 17.97
N PRO A 142 -32.47 14.13 18.74
CA PRO A 142 -33.92 14.18 18.56
C PRO A 142 -34.28 14.73 17.18
N ALA A 143 -35.51 14.48 16.74
CA ALA A 143 -35.99 15.02 15.47
C ALA A 143 -36.16 16.55 15.59
N ILE A 144 -35.29 17.30 14.91
CA ILE A 144 -35.32 18.77 14.89
C ILE A 144 -35.94 19.22 13.56
N GLN A 145 -37.04 19.96 13.60
CA GLN A 145 -37.73 20.44 12.39
C GLN A 145 -37.05 21.69 11.83
N HIS A 146 -36.70 22.64 12.69
CA HIS A 146 -35.98 23.86 12.34
C HIS A 146 -34.71 23.97 13.19
N PHE A 147 -33.53 23.88 12.54
CA PHE A 147 -32.23 23.98 13.22
C PHE A 147 -31.43 25.20 12.75
N VAL A 148 -31.23 26.16 13.66
CA VAL A 148 -30.53 27.42 13.40
C VAL A 148 -29.24 27.49 14.21
N ILE A 149 -28.14 27.81 13.54
CA ILE A 149 -26.86 28.15 14.16
C ILE A 149 -26.44 29.52 13.62
N ASN A 150 -26.32 30.50 14.51
CA ASN A 150 -25.81 31.82 14.14
C ASN A 150 -24.37 31.97 14.63
N ASP A 151 -23.44 32.27 13.71
CA ASP A 151 -22.04 32.63 14.00
C ASP A 151 -21.31 31.64 14.95
N GLY A 152 -21.46 30.34 14.69
CA GLY A 152 -20.77 29.30 15.46
C GLY A 152 -19.28 29.23 15.17
N GLN A 153 -18.49 28.88 16.18
CA GLN A 153 -17.06 28.62 16.11
C GLN A 153 -16.77 27.20 16.61
N LEU A 154 -15.94 26.49 15.87
CA LEU A 154 -15.48 25.14 16.21
C LEU A 154 -13.95 25.12 16.22
N ARG A 155 -13.39 24.79 17.37
CA ARG A 155 -11.98 24.43 17.52
C ARG A 155 -11.87 22.94 17.75
N TYR A 156 -11.34 22.21 16.78
CA TYR A 156 -11.07 20.79 16.88
C TYR A 156 -9.57 20.53 16.93
N GLN A 157 -9.12 19.78 17.92
CA GLN A 157 -7.73 19.44 18.14
C GLN A 157 -7.60 17.96 18.49
N ASP A 158 -6.85 17.22 17.66
CA ASP A 158 -6.61 15.79 17.83
C ASP A 158 -5.11 15.54 17.85
N GLN A 159 -4.54 15.33 19.04
CA GLN A 159 -3.11 15.11 19.21
C GLN A 159 -2.67 13.70 18.80
N GLN A 160 -3.60 12.74 18.80
CA GLN A 160 -3.33 11.38 18.35
C GLN A 160 -3.04 11.36 16.84
N ARG A 161 -3.66 12.26 16.08
CA ARG A 161 -3.56 12.34 14.61
C ARG A 161 -2.91 13.63 14.09
N ASP A 162 -2.37 14.45 15.00
CA ASP A 162 -1.79 15.78 14.71
C ASP A 162 -2.71 16.67 13.84
N ILE A 163 -3.97 16.80 14.27
CA ILE A 163 -4.99 17.62 13.60
C ILE A 163 -5.29 18.85 14.44
N PHE A 164 -5.31 20.00 13.78
CA PHE A 164 -5.82 21.25 14.31
C PHE A 164 -6.77 21.88 13.30
N PHE A 165 -7.99 22.21 13.70
CA PHE A 165 -8.99 22.82 12.84
C PHE A 165 -9.70 23.95 13.57
N LEU A 166 -9.80 25.09 12.90
CA LEU A 166 -10.60 26.24 13.29
C LEU A 166 -11.63 26.49 12.19
N GLY A 167 -12.89 26.31 12.53
CA GLY A 167 -14.00 26.51 11.59
C GLY A 167 -15.09 27.40 12.16
N THR A 168 -15.88 27.92 11.25
CA THR A 168 -17.15 28.59 11.51
C THR A 168 -18.29 27.66 11.09
N VAL A 169 -19.38 27.68 11.85
CA VAL A 169 -20.59 26.89 11.58
C VAL A 169 -21.77 27.84 11.55
N SER A 170 -22.57 27.81 10.48
CA SER A 170 -23.77 28.63 10.38
C SER A 170 -24.90 27.91 9.65
N SER A 171 -26.12 28.25 10.00
CA SER A 171 -27.35 27.92 9.29
C SER A 171 -28.35 29.06 9.49
N ASN A 172 -28.05 30.24 8.93
CA ASN A 172 -28.86 31.44 9.10
C ASN A 172 -29.84 31.62 7.93
N GLU A 173 -31.08 31.96 8.26
CA GLU A 173 -32.16 32.30 7.33
C GLU A 173 -32.06 33.74 6.80
N HIS A 174 -31.39 34.64 7.52
CA HIS A 174 -31.24 36.06 7.18
C HIS A 174 -30.07 36.35 6.23
N ALA A 175 -29.31 35.33 5.83
CA ALA A 175 -28.30 35.50 4.79
C ALA A 175 -28.95 36.03 3.49
N THR A 176 -28.25 36.80 2.67
CA THR A 176 -28.75 37.24 1.36
C THR A 176 -28.20 36.36 0.23
N GLY A 177 -28.88 36.28 -0.92
CA GLY A 177 -28.44 35.49 -2.07
C GLY A 177 -28.61 33.96 -1.92
N ASP A 178 -27.67 33.19 -2.49
CA ASP A 178 -27.69 31.72 -2.63
C ASP A 178 -27.44 30.94 -1.32
N GLY A 179 -27.09 31.62 -0.23
CA GLY A 179 -26.79 31.03 1.08
C GLY A 179 -27.98 30.90 2.03
N ARG A 180 -29.17 31.42 1.66
CA ARG A 180 -30.35 31.45 2.53
C ARG A 180 -30.75 30.08 3.07
N GLY A 181 -30.74 29.94 4.39
CA GLY A 181 -31.23 28.76 5.11
C GLY A 181 -30.35 27.51 4.97
N LYS A 182 -29.26 27.55 4.20
CA LYS A 182 -28.35 26.41 3.99
C LYS A 182 -27.46 26.21 5.21
N PHE A 183 -27.16 24.96 5.53
CA PHE A 183 -26.10 24.64 6.47
C PHE A 183 -24.75 24.91 5.81
N VAL A 184 -23.86 25.62 6.49
CA VAL A 184 -22.49 25.85 6.05
C VAL A 184 -21.54 25.61 7.22
N LEU A 185 -20.60 24.70 7.02
CA LEU A 185 -19.41 24.51 7.85
C LEU A 185 -18.21 24.84 6.98
N GLU A 186 -17.45 25.86 7.34
CA GLU A 186 -16.21 26.19 6.66
C GLU A 186 -15.09 26.39 7.67
N GLY A 187 -13.85 26.11 7.28
CA GLY A 187 -12.74 26.31 8.20
C GLY A 187 -11.39 25.99 7.61
N LYS A 188 -10.38 26.39 8.38
CA LYS A 188 -8.96 26.23 8.06
C LYS A 188 -8.21 25.69 9.26
N GLY A 189 -7.09 25.04 9.00
CA GLY A 189 -6.36 24.31 10.01
C GLY A 189 -5.06 23.75 9.49
N GLN A 190 -4.54 22.79 10.24
CA GLN A 190 -3.37 22.01 9.90
C GLN A 190 -3.61 20.53 10.19
N LEU A 191 -3.09 19.67 9.32
CA LEU A 191 -3.04 18.24 9.49
C LEU A 191 -1.60 17.79 9.24
N ASN A 192 -0.93 17.18 10.23
CA ASN A 192 0.50 16.85 10.14
C ASN A 192 1.33 18.05 9.66
N ARG A 193 1.05 19.25 10.18
CA ARG A 193 1.67 20.55 9.80
C ARG A 193 1.42 21.02 8.35
N ALA A 194 0.65 20.28 7.55
CA ALA A 194 0.22 20.73 6.23
C ALA A 194 -1.09 21.52 6.32
N PRO A 195 -1.34 22.51 5.44
CA PRO A 195 -2.61 23.24 5.41
C PRO A 195 -3.81 22.29 5.27
N PHE A 196 -4.86 22.55 6.06
CA PHE A 196 -6.11 21.82 6.01
C PHE A 196 -7.27 22.80 5.83
N THR A 197 -8.12 22.61 4.83
CA THR A 197 -9.35 23.38 4.63
C THR A 197 -10.53 22.43 4.44
N ALA A 198 -11.68 22.82 4.98
CA ALA A 198 -12.92 22.06 4.82
C ALA A 198 -14.06 23.04 4.55
N MET A 199 -14.91 22.69 3.59
CA MET A 199 -16.15 23.38 3.28
C MET A 199 -17.24 22.32 3.08
N VAL A 200 -18.25 22.32 3.94
CA VAL A 200 -19.41 21.43 3.88
C VAL A 200 -20.65 22.29 3.80
N THR A 201 -21.45 22.09 2.76
CA THR A 201 -22.72 22.78 2.56
C THR A 201 -23.85 21.78 2.54
N GLY A 202 -24.90 22.00 3.33
CA GLY A 202 -26.09 21.16 3.36
C GLY A 202 -27.31 21.85 2.76
N GLY A 203 -28.37 21.06 2.54
CA GLY A 203 -29.69 21.61 2.21
C GLY A 203 -30.26 22.50 3.33
N PRO A 204 -31.40 23.16 3.09
CA PRO A 204 -32.03 23.97 4.13
C PRO A 204 -32.38 23.14 5.37
N LEU A 205 -32.06 23.62 6.57
CA LEU A 205 -32.39 22.95 7.85
C LEU A 205 -33.80 23.33 8.34
N LEU A 206 -34.75 23.33 7.41
CA LEU A 206 -36.13 23.78 7.58
C LEU A 206 -37.11 22.65 7.30
N ASN A 207 -38.07 22.46 8.21
CA ASN A 207 -39.06 21.39 8.15
C ASN A 207 -38.43 20.00 7.89
N ILE A 208 -37.29 19.73 8.52
CA ILE A 208 -36.58 18.46 8.36
C ILE A 208 -37.48 17.31 8.86
N SER A 209 -37.71 16.34 7.99
CA SER A 209 -38.44 15.11 8.30
C SER A 209 -37.43 13.99 8.59
N PRO A 210 -37.59 13.21 9.68
CA PRO A 210 -36.71 12.08 9.99
C PRO A 210 -36.63 11.00 8.89
N ASN A 211 -37.61 10.97 7.99
CA ASN A 211 -37.73 9.98 6.91
C ASN A 211 -37.28 10.51 5.54
N ARG A 212 -36.85 11.78 5.44
CA ARG A 212 -36.37 12.38 4.19
C ARG A 212 -34.84 12.51 4.24
N PRO A 213 -34.09 11.96 3.27
CA PRO A 213 -32.65 12.16 3.19
C PRO A 213 -32.27 13.64 3.16
N TYR A 214 -31.17 13.99 3.80
CA TYR A 214 -30.66 15.36 3.87
C TYR A 214 -29.42 15.53 3.00
N PRO A 215 -29.48 16.34 1.93
CA PRO A 215 -28.40 16.47 0.97
C PRO A 215 -27.24 17.30 1.55
N PHE A 216 -26.02 16.93 1.17
CA PHE A 216 -24.81 17.67 1.47
C PHE A 216 -23.80 17.60 0.32
N ASP A 217 -22.99 18.65 0.23
CA ASP A 217 -21.77 18.74 -0.57
C ASP A 217 -20.60 19.02 0.38
N ALA A 218 -19.46 18.38 0.17
CA ALA A 218 -18.25 18.60 0.95
C ALA A 218 -17.02 18.71 0.04
N ARG A 219 -16.15 19.66 0.35
CA ARG A 219 -14.80 19.78 -0.19
C ARG A 219 -13.81 19.84 0.97
N VAL A 220 -12.80 18.97 0.94
CA VAL A 220 -11.75 18.93 1.95
C VAL A 220 -10.40 18.87 1.25
N ASP A 221 -9.52 19.79 1.60
CA ASP A 221 -8.13 19.79 1.16
C ASP A 221 -7.23 19.60 2.38
N ALA A 222 -6.38 18.59 2.34
CA ALA A 222 -5.52 18.17 3.44
C ALA A 222 -4.10 17.94 2.92
N GLY A 223 -3.29 18.99 2.93
CA GLY A 223 -1.99 19.00 2.25
C GLY A 223 -2.17 18.75 0.76
N SER A 224 -1.63 17.63 0.27
CA SER A 224 -1.76 17.21 -1.13
C SER A 224 -3.00 16.37 -1.42
N THR A 225 -3.83 16.08 -0.42
CA THR A 225 -5.04 15.27 -0.59
C THR A 225 -6.23 16.18 -0.82
N HIS A 226 -6.95 15.97 -1.93
CA HIS A 226 -8.17 16.68 -2.28
C HIS A 226 -9.34 15.71 -2.28
N ILE A 227 -10.41 16.04 -1.56
CA ILE A 227 -11.62 15.23 -1.43
C ILE A 227 -12.82 16.08 -1.81
N THR A 228 -13.68 15.53 -2.68
CA THR A 228 -15.00 16.07 -2.95
C THR A 228 -16.04 14.99 -2.72
N ALA A 229 -17.11 15.32 -1.99
CA ALA A 229 -18.21 14.41 -1.74
C ALA A 229 -19.54 15.13 -2.00
N LYS A 230 -20.46 14.47 -2.70
CA LYS A 230 -21.83 14.94 -2.90
C LYS A 230 -22.78 13.80 -2.56
N GLY A 231 -23.73 14.00 -1.67
CA GLY A 231 -24.52 12.89 -1.16
C GLY A 231 -25.61 13.29 -0.20
N ASP A 232 -26.10 12.30 0.54
CA ASP A 232 -27.22 12.44 1.45
C ASP A 232 -26.93 11.74 2.77
N ILE A 233 -27.26 12.41 3.87
CA ILE A 233 -27.43 11.76 5.17
C ILE A 233 -28.80 11.09 5.12
N THR A 234 -28.83 9.75 5.04
CA THR A 234 -30.06 8.99 4.75
C THR A 234 -31.09 9.09 5.87
N LYS A 235 -30.64 9.34 7.10
CA LYS A 235 -31.48 9.72 8.25
C LYS A 235 -30.93 11.00 8.87
N PRO A 236 -31.61 12.15 8.74
CA PRO A 236 -31.13 13.41 9.28
C PRO A 236 -30.69 13.30 10.74
N PHE A 237 -29.59 13.96 11.08
CA PHE A 237 -28.97 13.91 12.41
C PHE A 237 -28.41 12.55 12.86
N ASN A 238 -28.37 11.55 11.98
CA ASN A 238 -27.61 10.31 12.18
C ASN A 238 -26.43 10.25 11.20
N LEU A 239 -25.30 10.86 11.58
CA LEU A 239 -24.07 10.92 10.77
C LEU A 239 -23.38 9.56 10.56
N GLY A 240 -23.86 8.51 11.24
CA GLY A 240 -23.46 7.13 10.99
C GLY A 240 -24.05 6.55 9.71
N LEU A 241 -25.03 7.23 9.10
CA LEU A 241 -25.75 6.76 7.92
C LEU A 241 -25.70 7.82 6.81
N PHE A 242 -24.90 7.58 5.78
CA PHE A 242 -24.87 8.45 4.61
C PHE A 242 -24.53 7.66 3.34
N GLU A 243 -24.88 8.23 2.20
CA GLU A 243 -24.46 7.77 0.88
C GLU A 243 -23.92 8.96 0.09
N THR A 244 -22.81 8.80 -0.62
CA THR A 244 -22.17 9.90 -1.33
C THR A 244 -21.38 9.44 -2.54
N GLN A 245 -21.41 10.23 -3.61
CA GLN A 245 -20.41 10.17 -4.66
C GLN A 245 -19.14 10.85 -4.17
N LEU A 246 -18.09 10.07 -3.97
CA LEU A 246 -16.79 10.51 -3.48
C LEU A 246 -15.80 10.58 -4.65
N SER A 247 -15.00 11.64 -4.72
CA SER A 247 -13.75 11.68 -5.48
C SER A 247 -12.62 12.10 -4.56
N ILE A 248 -11.51 11.38 -4.62
CA ILE A 248 -10.32 11.65 -3.83
C ILE A 248 -9.09 11.57 -4.72
N SER A 249 -8.19 12.53 -4.54
CA SER A 249 -6.91 12.56 -5.25
C SER A 249 -5.80 13.01 -4.33
N GLY A 250 -4.57 12.65 -4.66
CA GLY A 250 -3.39 13.10 -3.95
C GLY A 250 -2.11 12.51 -4.53
N THR A 251 -0.98 12.80 -3.88
CA THR A 251 0.34 12.39 -4.36
C THR A 251 0.76 10.99 -3.91
N ASP A 252 0.14 10.46 -2.86
CA ASP A 252 0.48 9.16 -2.24
C ASP A 252 -0.66 8.67 -1.33
N LEU A 253 -1.14 7.44 -1.53
CA LEU A 253 -2.20 6.84 -0.71
C LEU A 253 -1.81 6.70 0.76
N ASN A 254 -0.52 6.53 1.06
CA ASN A 254 -0.01 6.41 2.44
C ASN A 254 -0.37 7.62 3.31
N ARG A 255 -0.52 8.82 2.70
CA ARG A 255 -0.87 10.06 3.39
C ARG A 255 -2.30 10.07 3.93
N LEU A 256 -3.17 9.19 3.43
CA LEU A 256 -4.54 9.04 3.94
C LEU A 256 -4.59 8.48 5.35
N TYR A 257 -3.50 7.91 5.88
CA TYR A 257 -3.43 7.43 7.25
C TYR A 257 -3.83 8.50 8.27
N ALA A 258 -3.41 9.75 8.08
CA ALA A 258 -3.70 10.85 9.00
C ALA A 258 -5.20 11.21 9.07
N LEU A 259 -5.90 11.09 7.95
CA LEU A 259 -7.34 11.36 7.83
C LEU A 259 -8.18 10.17 8.29
N THR A 260 -7.82 8.98 7.83
CA THR A 260 -8.68 7.79 7.89
C THR A 260 -8.27 6.79 8.97
N GLY A 261 -7.01 6.79 9.39
CA GLY A 261 -6.42 5.74 10.23
C GLY A 261 -6.08 4.46 9.47
N LEU A 262 -6.25 4.41 8.14
CA LEU A 262 -5.96 3.23 7.32
C LEU A 262 -4.50 3.23 6.87
N ALA A 263 -3.78 2.13 7.14
CA ALA A 263 -2.39 1.94 6.71
C ALA A 263 -2.33 1.50 5.25
N LEU A 264 -2.52 2.44 4.34
CA LEU A 264 -2.38 2.23 2.90
C LEU A 264 -0.89 2.29 2.48
N PRO A 265 -0.51 1.57 1.40
CA PRO A 265 0.88 1.54 0.94
C PRO A 265 1.30 2.86 0.29
N ASN A 266 2.60 3.04 0.10
CA ASN A 266 3.13 4.16 -0.69
C ASN A 266 2.76 3.95 -2.16
N THR A 267 2.32 4.99 -2.85
CA THR A 267 1.98 4.93 -4.28
C THR A 267 2.46 6.17 -5.05
N PRO A 268 2.51 6.12 -6.39
CA PRO A 268 2.45 7.31 -7.22
C PRO A 268 1.16 8.12 -6.98
N PRO A 269 1.05 9.32 -7.57
CA PRO A 269 -0.14 10.14 -7.47
C PRO A 269 -1.39 9.36 -7.91
N TYR A 270 -2.48 9.54 -7.18
CA TYR A 270 -3.72 8.81 -7.40
C TYR A 270 -4.89 9.77 -7.58
N LYS A 271 -5.89 9.30 -8.33
CA LYS A 271 -7.20 9.94 -8.45
C LYS A 271 -8.25 8.85 -8.62
N ILE A 272 -9.08 8.67 -7.61
CA ILE A 272 -10.13 7.65 -7.59
C ILE A 272 -11.48 8.29 -7.28
N SER A 273 -12.53 7.64 -7.74
CA SER A 273 -13.92 8.06 -7.53
C SER A 273 -14.81 6.84 -7.39
N GLY A 274 -15.96 6.99 -6.73
CA GLY A 274 -16.92 5.91 -6.54
C GLY A 274 -18.06 6.31 -5.61
N HIS A 275 -18.93 5.37 -5.32
CA HIS A 275 -20.05 5.56 -4.42
C HIS A 275 -19.71 5.03 -3.03
N LEU A 276 -19.58 5.92 -2.05
CA LEU A 276 -19.33 5.59 -0.65
C LEU A 276 -20.65 5.59 0.13
N SER A 277 -20.94 4.48 0.81
CA SER A 277 -22.03 4.39 1.78
C SER A 277 -21.48 4.05 3.16
N ARG A 278 -22.00 4.71 4.20
CA ARG A 278 -21.66 4.43 5.60
C ARG A 278 -22.86 3.84 6.32
N LYS A 279 -22.61 2.74 7.04
CA LYS A 279 -23.55 2.07 7.94
C LYS A 279 -22.88 1.88 9.30
N ASN A 280 -22.96 2.91 10.14
CA ASN A 280 -22.27 3.02 11.42
C ASN A 280 -20.74 2.92 11.27
N GLU A 281 -20.17 1.77 11.60
CA GLU A 281 -18.73 1.49 11.55
C GLU A 281 -18.30 0.88 10.22
N ARG A 282 -19.25 0.46 9.37
CA ARG A 282 -18.98 -0.08 8.05
C ARG A 282 -19.04 1.01 6.98
N PHE A 283 -18.02 1.06 6.14
CA PHE A 283 -17.93 1.93 4.97
C PHE A 283 -17.82 1.05 3.73
N ASP A 284 -18.81 1.08 2.84
CA ASP A 284 -18.79 0.35 1.58
C ASP A 284 -18.52 1.35 0.45
N PHE A 285 -17.42 1.17 -0.29
CA PHE A 285 -17.03 1.98 -1.43
C PHE A 285 -17.17 1.16 -2.71
N LYS A 286 -18.25 1.42 -3.44
CA LYS A 286 -18.67 0.66 -4.61
C LYS A 286 -18.38 1.41 -5.90
N LYS A 287 -18.23 0.66 -6.99
CA LYS A 287 -17.96 1.22 -8.33
C LYS A 287 -16.75 2.15 -8.29
N LEU A 288 -15.71 1.75 -7.57
CA LEU A 288 -14.42 2.44 -7.57
C LEU A 288 -13.92 2.46 -9.01
N ASN A 289 -13.51 3.63 -9.47
CA ASN A 289 -12.85 3.82 -10.76
C ASN A 289 -11.87 5.00 -10.67
N GLY A 290 -10.70 4.85 -11.30
CA GLY A 290 -9.68 5.89 -11.28
C GLY A 290 -8.32 5.41 -11.78
N ARG A 291 -7.27 6.10 -11.31
CA ARG A 291 -5.88 5.77 -11.58
C ARG A 291 -5.00 5.89 -10.35
N ILE A 292 -3.92 5.12 -10.34
CA ILE A 292 -2.78 5.23 -9.42
C ILE A 292 -1.54 5.22 -10.32
N GLY A 293 -0.81 6.33 -10.36
CA GLY A 293 0.20 6.56 -11.38
C GLY A 293 -0.42 6.54 -12.77
N ASP A 294 0.16 5.73 -13.64
CA ASP A 294 -0.27 5.54 -15.03
C ASP A 294 -1.16 4.30 -15.20
N SER A 295 -1.38 3.56 -14.11
CA SER A 295 -2.25 2.39 -14.03
C SER A 295 -3.73 2.75 -13.79
N ASP A 296 -4.65 2.14 -14.53
CA ASP A 296 -6.08 2.23 -14.22
C ASP A 296 -6.46 1.31 -13.05
N VAL A 297 -7.47 1.67 -12.26
CA VAL A 297 -7.96 0.83 -11.17
C VAL A 297 -9.47 0.93 -11.06
N SER A 298 -10.12 -0.20 -10.84
CA SER A 298 -11.55 -0.33 -10.63
C SER A 298 -11.89 -1.46 -9.68
N GLY A 299 -13.07 -1.42 -9.05
CA GLY A 299 -13.52 -2.51 -8.19
C GLY A 299 -14.44 -2.05 -7.06
N ASP A 300 -14.48 -2.84 -6.01
CA ASP A 300 -15.24 -2.55 -4.80
C ASP A 300 -14.37 -2.83 -3.56
N LEU A 301 -14.58 -2.04 -2.51
CA LEU A 301 -13.98 -2.30 -1.21
C LEU A 301 -14.93 -1.96 -0.07
N PHE A 302 -14.70 -2.54 1.09
CA PHE A 302 -15.30 -2.08 2.34
C PHE A 302 -14.29 -2.00 3.47
N VAL A 303 -14.60 -1.16 4.44
CA VAL A 303 -13.80 -0.94 5.64
C VAL A 303 -14.69 -1.07 6.87
N LEU A 304 -14.23 -1.82 7.86
CA LEU A 304 -14.81 -1.87 9.20
C LEU A 304 -13.92 -1.08 10.16
N MET A 305 -14.46 0.02 10.67
CA MET A 305 -13.84 0.85 11.70
C MET A 305 -14.31 0.41 13.09
N GLY A 306 -13.85 1.08 14.15
CA GLY A 306 -14.36 0.88 15.52
C GLY A 306 -13.72 -0.28 16.30
N LYS A 307 -13.02 -1.19 15.62
CA LYS A 307 -12.17 -2.22 16.23
C LYS A 307 -10.81 -1.66 16.64
N GLU A 308 -10.08 -2.39 17.49
CA GLU A 308 -8.68 -2.11 17.81
C GLU A 308 -7.82 -1.99 16.53
N ARG A 309 -8.10 -2.84 15.54
CA ARG A 309 -7.50 -2.82 14.20
C ARG A 309 -8.60 -2.70 13.15
N PRO A 310 -8.62 -1.64 12.33
CA PRO A 310 -9.51 -1.54 11.19
C PRO A 310 -9.32 -2.75 10.27
N TYR A 311 -10.42 -3.21 9.66
CA TYR A 311 -10.39 -4.28 8.66
C TYR A 311 -10.77 -3.73 7.29
N LEU A 312 -9.94 -3.96 6.28
CA LEU A 312 -10.19 -3.58 4.89
C LEU A 312 -10.33 -4.83 4.02
N GLU A 313 -11.38 -4.90 3.20
CA GLU A 313 -11.50 -5.93 2.16
C GLU A 313 -11.78 -5.31 0.80
N ALA A 314 -11.06 -5.74 -0.23
CA ALA A 314 -11.15 -5.18 -1.57
C ALA A 314 -11.01 -6.25 -2.66
N ASP A 315 -11.78 -6.10 -3.76
CA ASP A 315 -11.56 -6.79 -5.03
C ASP A 315 -11.34 -5.72 -6.10
N LEU A 316 -10.10 -5.67 -6.60
CA LEU A 316 -9.60 -4.60 -7.47
C LEU A 316 -9.09 -5.19 -8.79
N GLN A 317 -9.24 -4.42 -9.86
CA GLN A 317 -8.79 -4.79 -11.18
C GLN A 317 -8.26 -3.58 -11.97
N SER A 318 -7.16 -3.80 -12.68
CA SER A 318 -6.63 -2.92 -13.72
C SER A 318 -6.83 -3.57 -15.08
N ARG A 319 -7.30 -2.79 -16.06
CA ARG A 319 -7.29 -3.24 -17.46
C ARG A 319 -5.89 -3.11 -18.05
N ARG A 320 -5.15 -2.07 -17.66
CA ARG A 320 -3.76 -1.80 -17.98
C ARG A 320 -3.05 -1.32 -16.72
N LEU A 321 -2.15 -2.17 -16.23
CA LEU A 321 -1.19 -1.84 -15.19
C LEU A 321 0.11 -1.34 -15.84
N ASP A 322 0.68 -0.23 -15.37
CA ASP A 322 2.09 0.04 -15.58
C ASP A 322 2.92 -0.62 -14.50
N PHE A 323 3.93 -1.39 -14.89
CA PHE A 323 4.61 -2.29 -13.94
C PHE A 323 5.50 -1.53 -12.95
N ASP A 324 6.06 -0.41 -13.35
CA ASP A 324 6.92 0.43 -12.53
C ASP A 324 6.17 1.22 -11.44
N ASP A 325 4.87 1.49 -11.63
CA ASP A 325 3.99 2.03 -10.58
C ASP A 325 3.98 1.16 -9.30
N LEU A 326 4.14 -0.17 -9.47
CA LEU A 326 4.22 -1.12 -8.35
C LEU A 326 5.53 -1.03 -7.58
N GLY A 327 6.57 -0.40 -8.14
CA GLY A 327 7.89 -0.31 -7.50
C GLY A 327 7.83 0.35 -6.13
N SER A 328 7.01 1.41 -6.01
CA SER A 328 6.79 2.14 -4.75
C SER A 328 6.22 1.26 -3.61
N LEU A 329 5.45 0.22 -3.94
CA LEU A 329 4.86 -0.72 -2.96
C LEU A 329 5.92 -1.57 -2.27
N VAL A 330 7.02 -1.85 -2.97
CA VAL A 330 8.15 -2.65 -2.47
C VAL A 330 9.37 -1.79 -2.14
N GLY A 331 9.23 -0.46 -2.19
CA GLY A 331 10.26 0.49 -1.80
C GLY A 331 11.24 0.90 -2.90
N ALA A 332 10.99 0.50 -4.16
CA ALA A 332 11.81 0.93 -5.29
C ALA A 332 11.65 2.45 -5.54
N ALA A 333 12.57 3.01 -6.32
CA ALA A 333 12.44 4.39 -6.79
C ALA A 333 11.16 4.53 -7.64
N PRO A 334 10.35 5.58 -7.43
CA PRO A 334 9.25 5.90 -8.34
C PRO A 334 9.80 6.16 -9.74
N ALA A 335 9.10 5.70 -10.78
CA ALA A 335 9.44 6.07 -12.15
C ALA A 335 9.19 7.57 -12.38
N THR A 336 10.11 8.24 -13.07
CA THR A 336 10.03 9.71 -13.29
C THR A 336 10.39 10.13 -14.71
N GLY A 337 10.50 9.15 -15.61
CA GLY A 337 10.83 9.35 -17.02
C GLY A 337 9.77 10.14 -17.78
N ARG A 338 10.01 10.33 -19.08
CA ARG A 338 9.07 11.00 -19.97
C ARG A 338 7.82 10.12 -20.15
N GLY A 339 6.68 10.60 -19.67
CA GLY A 339 5.42 9.86 -19.70
C GLY A 339 4.95 9.40 -18.32
N GLU A 340 5.82 9.48 -17.31
CA GLU A 340 5.54 9.01 -15.95
C GLU A 340 4.81 10.05 -15.09
N THR A 341 3.81 9.58 -14.36
CA THR A 341 3.08 10.38 -13.37
C THR A 341 3.80 10.31 -12.01
N ALA A 342 4.62 11.32 -11.73
CA ALA A 342 5.33 11.46 -10.44
C ALA A 342 5.19 12.86 -9.83
N SER A 343 5.01 12.91 -8.51
CA SER A 343 5.03 14.18 -7.75
C SER A 343 6.43 14.79 -7.69
N ALA A 344 6.53 16.09 -7.39
CA ALA A 344 7.81 16.76 -7.22
C ALA A 344 8.69 16.11 -6.14
N GLY A 345 8.09 15.66 -5.02
CA GLY A 345 8.81 14.95 -3.97
C GLY A 345 9.34 13.60 -4.44
N GLN A 346 8.56 12.85 -5.22
CA GLN A 346 8.98 11.57 -5.80
C GLN A 346 10.12 11.73 -6.80
N LYS A 347 10.17 12.84 -7.55
CA LYS A 347 11.31 13.14 -8.45
C LYS A 347 12.62 13.33 -7.69
N VAL A 348 12.57 13.96 -6.52
CA VAL A 348 13.74 14.09 -5.64
C VAL A 348 14.14 12.74 -5.04
N GLU A 349 13.16 11.97 -4.54
CA GLU A 349 13.38 10.64 -3.97
C GLU A 349 13.97 9.65 -4.99
N ALA A 350 13.47 9.68 -6.23
CA ALA A 350 13.99 8.87 -7.33
C ALA A 350 15.46 9.21 -7.61
N GLY A 351 15.81 10.50 -7.73
CA GLY A 351 17.20 10.91 -7.96
C GLY A 351 18.16 10.46 -6.83
N GLN A 352 17.70 10.47 -5.57
CA GLN A 352 18.49 9.97 -4.44
C GLN A 352 18.67 8.45 -4.47
N ARG A 353 17.61 7.70 -4.81
CA ARG A 353 17.65 6.23 -4.87
C ARG A 353 18.42 5.72 -6.09
N ASP A 354 18.26 6.35 -7.24
CA ASP A 354 19.00 6.00 -8.47
C ASP A 354 20.51 6.14 -8.29
N ALA A 355 20.96 7.09 -7.45
CA ALA A 355 22.38 7.24 -7.11
C ALA A 355 22.98 6.00 -6.43
N THR A 356 22.15 5.19 -5.76
CA THR A 356 22.61 3.95 -5.11
C THR A 356 22.77 2.77 -6.08
N LYS A 357 22.17 2.86 -7.29
CA LYS A 357 22.17 1.81 -8.33
C LYS A 357 21.87 0.39 -7.79
N ARG A 358 20.91 0.27 -6.87
CA ARG A 358 20.47 -1.01 -6.28
C ARG A 358 19.27 -1.58 -7.04
N LEU A 359 19.32 -2.87 -7.35
CA LEU A 359 18.18 -3.66 -7.82
C LEU A 359 17.25 -4.02 -6.66
N LEU A 360 17.79 -4.35 -5.48
CA LEU A 360 17.01 -4.70 -4.30
C LEU A 360 16.72 -3.45 -3.46
N PRO A 361 15.45 -3.01 -3.32
CA PRO A 361 15.15 -1.78 -2.61
C PRO A 361 15.47 -1.84 -1.12
N ASP A 362 16.03 -0.76 -0.57
CA ASP A 362 16.43 -0.65 0.83
C ASP A 362 15.47 0.21 1.68
N ALA A 363 14.42 0.77 1.07
CA ALA A 363 13.40 1.53 1.77
C ALA A 363 12.75 0.70 2.88
N THR A 364 12.60 1.32 4.05
CA THR A 364 12.19 0.61 5.26
C THR A 364 10.67 0.51 5.38
N LEU A 365 10.19 -0.70 5.61
CA LEU A 365 8.82 -1.01 5.98
C LEU A 365 8.43 -0.35 7.31
N GLN A 366 7.26 0.27 7.31
CA GLN A 366 6.66 0.86 8.51
C GLN A 366 5.95 -0.23 9.34
N VAL A 367 6.74 -1.01 10.08
CA VAL A 367 6.29 -2.18 10.87
C VAL A 367 5.07 -1.89 11.73
N GLU A 368 5.04 -0.74 12.41
CA GLU A 368 3.92 -0.36 13.28
C GLU A 368 2.62 -0.15 12.51
N ARG A 369 2.69 0.32 11.26
CA ARG A 369 1.50 0.48 10.40
C ARG A 369 0.98 -0.86 9.90
N VAL A 370 1.87 -1.83 9.63
CA VAL A 370 1.48 -3.19 9.27
C VAL A 370 0.75 -3.89 10.43
N LYS A 371 1.09 -3.57 11.67
CA LYS A 371 0.41 -4.08 12.87
C LYS A 371 -0.91 -3.38 13.18
N ALA A 372 -1.10 -2.17 12.66
CA ALA A 372 -2.23 -1.30 13.01
C ALA A 372 -3.54 -1.64 12.28
N MET A 373 -3.53 -2.52 11.28
CA MET A 373 -4.74 -2.91 10.55
C MET A 373 -4.69 -4.36 10.08
N ASP A 374 -5.86 -4.92 9.78
CA ASP A 374 -6.03 -6.18 9.07
C ASP A 374 -6.59 -5.91 7.66
N ALA A 375 -6.27 -6.75 6.69
CA ALA A 375 -6.72 -6.59 5.31
C ALA A 375 -6.89 -7.90 4.54
N LYS A 376 -7.76 -7.87 3.53
CA LYS A 376 -7.89 -8.90 2.51
C LYS A 376 -8.09 -8.25 1.15
N VAL A 377 -7.11 -8.36 0.25
CA VAL A 377 -7.15 -7.71 -1.05
C VAL A 377 -6.96 -8.74 -2.15
N LYS A 378 -7.87 -8.77 -3.11
CA LYS A 378 -7.70 -9.47 -4.37
C LYS A 378 -7.43 -8.43 -5.45
N TYR A 379 -6.37 -8.63 -6.23
CA TYR A 379 -6.00 -7.72 -7.30
C TYR A 379 -5.66 -8.50 -8.58
N ARG A 380 -6.12 -7.98 -9.72
CA ARG A 380 -5.85 -8.54 -11.05
C ARG A 380 -5.51 -7.45 -12.05
N ALA A 381 -4.44 -7.63 -12.81
CA ALA A 381 -4.14 -6.83 -14.01
C ALA A 381 -4.36 -7.68 -15.27
N LEU A 382 -5.24 -7.22 -16.16
CA LEU A 382 -5.60 -7.95 -17.39
C LEU A 382 -4.57 -7.77 -18.52
N ALA A 383 -3.90 -6.62 -18.54
CA ALA A 383 -2.76 -6.31 -19.38
C ALA A 383 -1.73 -5.54 -18.55
N VAL A 384 -0.45 -5.73 -18.85
CA VAL A 384 0.65 -5.06 -18.17
C VAL A 384 1.54 -4.36 -19.20
N ASN A 385 1.88 -3.11 -18.92
CA ASN A 385 2.95 -2.39 -19.59
C ASN A 385 4.24 -2.66 -18.81
N ALA A 386 5.20 -3.32 -19.44
CA ALA A 386 6.51 -3.59 -18.88
C ALA A 386 7.53 -3.63 -20.02
N PRO A 387 8.08 -2.47 -20.48
CA PRO A 387 8.89 -2.42 -21.69
C PRO A 387 10.09 -3.38 -21.73
N ASN A 388 10.64 -3.72 -20.56
CA ASN A 388 11.82 -4.58 -20.41
C ASN A 388 11.51 -6.02 -19.98
N LEU A 389 10.23 -6.38 -19.81
CA LEU A 389 9.81 -7.71 -19.37
C LEU A 389 8.56 -8.13 -20.14
N PRO A 390 8.49 -9.35 -20.70
CA PRO A 390 7.33 -9.79 -21.48
C PRO A 390 6.15 -10.20 -20.58
N LEU A 391 5.86 -9.40 -19.56
CA LEU A 391 4.80 -9.59 -18.58
C LEU A 391 3.46 -9.20 -19.20
N GLN A 392 2.46 -10.08 -19.07
CA GLN A 392 1.13 -9.88 -19.64
C GLN A 392 0.07 -9.67 -18.57
N LYS A 393 0.12 -10.41 -17.46
CA LYS A 393 -0.91 -10.38 -16.41
C LYS A 393 -0.29 -10.48 -15.03
N VAL A 394 -0.98 -9.90 -14.05
CA VAL A 394 -0.66 -10.01 -12.62
C VAL A 394 -1.89 -10.48 -11.86
N ARG A 395 -1.70 -11.38 -10.91
CA ARG A 395 -2.71 -11.76 -9.92
C ARG A 395 -2.08 -11.77 -8.54
N LEU A 396 -2.75 -11.15 -7.59
CA LEU A 396 -2.29 -10.99 -6.22
C LEU A 396 -3.45 -11.21 -5.26
N ASP A 397 -3.32 -12.19 -4.38
CA ASP A 397 -4.21 -12.37 -3.23
C ASP A 397 -3.42 -12.06 -1.96
N LEU A 398 -3.72 -10.92 -1.33
CA LEU A 398 -3.09 -10.43 -0.12
C LEU A 398 -4.00 -10.65 1.09
N THR A 399 -3.44 -11.19 2.16
CA THR A 399 -4.03 -11.14 3.50
C THR A 399 -3.06 -10.48 4.47
N LEU A 400 -3.57 -9.60 5.32
CA LEU A 400 -2.85 -9.02 6.44
C LEU A 400 -3.67 -9.33 7.69
N GLU A 401 -3.10 -10.16 8.56
CA GLU A 401 -3.75 -10.53 9.81
C GLU A 401 -2.73 -10.42 10.93
N LYS A 402 -3.03 -9.56 11.91
CA LYS A 402 -2.23 -9.41 13.13
C LYS A 402 -0.74 -9.19 12.87
N GLY A 403 -0.42 -8.28 11.96
CA GLY A 403 0.95 -7.94 11.59
C GLY A 403 1.66 -8.98 10.70
N VAL A 404 0.93 -9.99 10.20
CA VAL A 404 1.45 -10.97 9.24
C VAL A 404 0.84 -10.72 7.88
N LEU A 405 1.65 -10.28 6.91
CA LEU A 405 1.26 -10.09 5.52
C LEU A 405 1.58 -11.36 4.73
N THR A 406 0.59 -11.93 4.03
CA THR A 406 0.75 -13.10 3.17
C THR A 406 0.24 -12.77 1.78
N LEU A 407 1.06 -13.04 0.75
CA LEU A 407 0.68 -13.01 -0.65
C LEU A 407 0.60 -14.46 -1.12
N ASP A 408 -0.61 -14.99 -1.28
CA ASP A 408 -0.85 -16.40 -1.60
C ASP A 408 -2.12 -16.59 -2.45
N PRO A 409 -2.00 -16.68 -3.78
CA PRO A 409 -0.77 -16.60 -4.56
C PRO A 409 -0.41 -15.16 -4.95
N ILE A 410 0.89 -14.94 -5.17
CA ILE A 410 1.39 -13.92 -6.10
C ILE A 410 1.73 -14.61 -7.42
N ALA A 411 1.22 -14.10 -8.54
CA ALA A 411 1.40 -14.70 -9.86
C ALA A 411 1.58 -13.65 -10.96
N PHE A 412 2.52 -13.93 -11.85
CA PHE A 412 2.90 -13.16 -13.02
C PHE A 412 2.86 -14.09 -14.24
N THR A 413 2.09 -13.74 -15.26
CA THR A 413 2.04 -14.50 -16.52
C THR A 413 2.82 -13.75 -17.58
N PHE A 414 3.82 -14.41 -18.17
CA PHE A 414 4.59 -13.87 -19.28
C PHE A 414 3.97 -14.25 -20.63
N SER A 415 4.50 -13.72 -21.73
CA SER A 415 4.17 -14.17 -23.08
C SER A 415 4.30 -15.69 -23.23
N ARG A 416 5.29 -16.27 -22.56
CA ARG A 416 5.59 -17.69 -22.52
C ARG A 416 6.00 -18.05 -21.09
N GLY A 417 5.13 -18.80 -20.40
CA GLY A 417 5.37 -19.29 -19.04
C GLY A 417 4.80 -18.41 -17.92
N ASP A 418 4.92 -18.90 -16.70
CA ASP A 418 4.31 -18.31 -15.51
C ASP A 418 5.29 -18.33 -14.34
N LEU A 419 5.33 -17.22 -13.58
CA LEU A 419 5.99 -17.12 -12.28
C LEU A 419 4.92 -17.01 -11.20
N ALA A 420 4.84 -18.00 -10.31
CA ALA A 420 3.86 -18.02 -9.23
C ALA A 420 4.46 -18.51 -7.93
N GLY A 421 3.93 -18.04 -6.80
CA GLY A 421 4.44 -18.44 -5.50
C GLY A 421 3.74 -17.79 -4.33
N LYS A 422 4.42 -17.88 -3.19
CA LYS A 422 3.96 -17.36 -1.91
C LYS A 422 5.03 -16.48 -1.28
N VAL A 423 4.59 -15.35 -0.73
CA VAL A 423 5.40 -14.48 0.12
C VAL A 423 4.71 -14.36 1.47
N ARG A 424 5.44 -14.53 2.57
CA ARG A 424 4.95 -14.28 3.92
C ARG A 424 5.92 -13.38 4.65
N LEU A 425 5.43 -12.25 5.14
CA LEU A 425 6.17 -11.28 5.95
C LEU A 425 5.53 -11.24 7.34
N ASP A 426 6.29 -11.62 8.36
CA ASP A 426 5.89 -11.51 9.77
C ASP A 426 6.57 -10.30 10.41
N ALA A 427 5.77 -9.30 10.77
CA ALA A 427 6.24 -8.06 11.36
C ALA A 427 6.22 -8.08 12.90
N ASN A 428 5.79 -9.17 13.54
CA ASN A 428 5.72 -9.28 15.00
C ASN A 428 7.08 -9.28 15.71
N PRO A 429 8.11 -10.00 15.20
CA PRO A 429 9.44 -9.94 15.79
C PRO A 429 10.08 -8.54 15.65
N LYS A 430 11.07 -8.23 16.50
CA LYS A 430 11.82 -6.96 16.44
C LYS A 430 12.44 -6.69 15.06
N VAL A 431 12.89 -7.75 14.39
CA VAL A 431 13.36 -7.72 13.01
C VAL A 431 12.40 -8.57 12.19
N PRO A 432 11.66 -8.00 11.23
CA PRO A 432 10.68 -8.75 10.44
C PRO A 432 11.30 -9.95 9.73
N ARG A 433 10.55 -11.04 9.63
CA ARG A 433 10.94 -12.25 8.90
C ARG A 433 10.15 -12.33 7.59
N THR A 434 10.83 -12.63 6.50
CA THR A 434 10.23 -12.83 5.18
C THR A 434 10.54 -14.24 4.67
N ASP A 435 9.51 -15.02 4.37
CA ASP A 435 9.59 -16.31 3.69
C ASP A 435 9.08 -16.17 2.25
N LEU A 436 9.83 -16.71 1.29
CA LEU A 436 9.59 -16.64 -0.15
C LEU A 436 9.65 -18.07 -0.73
N ASP A 437 8.64 -18.49 -1.49
CA ASP A 437 8.71 -19.68 -2.35
C ASP A 437 8.10 -19.35 -3.71
N MET A 438 8.95 -19.07 -4.70
CA MET A 438 8.57 -18.67 -6.05
C MET A 438 9.00 -19.73 -7.05
N ARG A 439 8.13 -20.02 -8.03
CA ARG A 439 8.37 -20.99 -9.10
C ARG A 439 8.12 -20.36 -10.46
N LEU A 440 9.12 -20.45 -11.33
CA LEU A 440 9.02 -20.12 -12.75
C LEU A 440 8.81 -21.41 -13.54
N THR A 441 7.79 -21.42 -14.39
CA THR A 441 7.42 -22.59 -15.19
C THR A 441 7.25 -22.24 -16.65
N ASN A 442 7.77 -23.08 -17.55
CA ASN A 442 7.64 -22.94 -19.01
C ASN A 442 8.05 -21.57 -19.57
N ALA A 443 8.93 -20.87 -18.89
CA ALA A 443 9.49 -19.62 -19.36
C ALA A 443 10.50 -19.87 -20.50
N LYS A 444 10.89 -18.82 -21.20
CA LYS A 444 11.83 -18.89 -22.32
C LYS A 444 13.08 -18.08 -22.02
N LEU A 445 14.27 -18.66 -22.21
CA LEU A 445 15.53 -17.98 -21.91
C LEU A 445 15.71 -16.71 -22.74
N GLU A 446 15.32 -16.76 -24.00
CA GLU A 446 15.41 -15.64 -24.94
C GLU A 446 14.55 -14.42 -24.55
N ASP A 447 13.59 -14.59 -23.63
CA ASP A 447 12.77 -13.51 -23.09
C ASP A 447 13.48 -12.73 -21.97
N PHE A 448 14.51 -13.31 -21.33
CA PHE A 448 15.29 -12.68 -20.26
C PHE A 448 16.73 -12.36 -20.69
N ILE A 449 17.27 -13.09 -21.66
CA ILE A 449 18.61 -12.88 -22.23
C ILE A 449 18.44 -12.19 -23.58
N THR A 450 18.56 -10.86 -23.60
CA THR A 450 18.30 -10.02 -24.79
C THR A 450 19.48 -9.93 -25.76
N ILE A 451 20.54 -10.73 -25.56
CA ILE A 451 21.71 -10.77 -26.43
C ILE A 451 21.29 -11.33 -27.80
N LYS A 452 21.38 -10.49 -28.84
CA LYS A 452 21.04 -10.84 -30.23
C LYS A 452 22.18 -10.44 -31.18
N THR A 453 22.35 -11.20 -32.25
CA THR A 453 23.20 -10.80 -33.40
C THR A 453 22.41 -11.06 -34.67
N ASP A 454 22.36 -10.06 -35.57
CA ASP A 454 21.57 -10.10 -36.80
C ASP A 454 20.10 -10.55 -36.56
N GLY A 455 19.50 -10.07 -35.46
CA GLY A 455 18.11 -10.33 -35.10
C GLY A 455 17.82 -11.67 -34.42
N LYS A 456 18.77 -12.62 -34.40
CA LYS A 456 18.61 -13.92 -33.74
C LYS A 456 19.10 -13.92 -32.28
N PRO A 457 18.38 -14.55 -31.34
CA PRO A 457 18.84 -14.75 -29.97
C PRO A 457 20.15 -15.53 -29.89
N ALA A 458 20.96 -15.23 -28.87
CA ALA A 458 22.16 -16.01 -28.57
C ALA A 458 21.85 -17.44 -28.12
N ILE A 459 20.77 -17.58 -27.35
CA ILE A 459 20.29 -18.82 -26.75
C ILE A 459 18.76 -18.83 -26.76
N GLU A 460 18.19 -19.99 -27.06
CA GLU A 460 16.75 -20.24 -27.02
C GLU A 460 16.50 -21.52 -26.22
N GLY A 461 15.45 -21.54 -25.40
CA GLY A 461 15.19 -22.72 -24.59
C GLY A 461 14.14 -22.50 -23.52
N GLY A 462 13.51 -23.60 -23.10
CA GLY A 462 12.64 -23.55 -21.93
C GLY A 462 13.47 -23.37 -20.67
N VAL A 463 13.01 -22.54 -19.74
CA VAL A 463 13.61 -22.38 -18.41
C VAL A 463 12.57 -22.51 -17.32
N MET A 464 12.95 -23.24 -16.29
CA MET A 464 12.20 -23.41 -15.06
C MET A 464 13.10 -22.97 -13.91
N ALA A 465 12.50 -22.38 -12.88
CA ALA A 465 13.25 -21.94 -11.71
C ALA A 465 12.44 -22.17 -10.44
N ARG A 466 13.13 -22.33 -9.32
CA ARG A 466 12.54 -22.18 -8.00
C ARG A 466 13.49 -21.39 -7.11
N ALA A 467 12.94 -20.45 -6.36
CA ALA A 467 13.64 -19.77 -5.28
C ALA A 467 12.84 -19.99 -4.00
N LYS A 468 13.45 -20.66 -3.02
CA LYS A 468 12.89 -20.84 -1.69
C LYS A 468 13.84 -20.23 -0.68
N LEU A 469 13.47 -19.08 -0.12
CA LEU A 469 14.34 -18.25 0.72
C LEU A 469 13.61 -17.82 1.99
N THR A 470 14.35 -17.75 3.09
CA THR A 470 13.91 -17.12 4.34
C THR A 470 14.95 -16.08 4.73
N GLY A 471 14.53 -14.85 5.00
CA GLY A 471 15.40 -13.74 5.37
C GLY A 471 14.80 -12.84 6.45
N TYR A 472 15.62 -11.95 6.99
CA TYR A 472 15.28 -11.06 8.10
C TYR A 472 15.65 -9.61 7.79
N GLY A 473 14.70 -8.70 7.99
CA GLY A 473 14.90 -7.28 7.74
C GLY A 473 13.60 -6.57 7.43
N ASN A 474 13.54 -5.28 7.73
CA ASN A 474 12.42 -4.41 7.38
C ASN A 474 12.61 -3.74 6.00
N SER A 475 13.37 -4.32 5.07
CA SER A 475 13.43 -3.90 3.67
C SER A 475 13.74 -5.10 2.78
N VAL A 476 13.47 -5.01 1.48
CA VAL A 476 13.74 -6.10 0.52
C VAL A 476 15.24 -6.43 0.53
N HIS A 477 16.09 -5.40 0.45
CA HIS A 477 17.54 -5.54 0.50
C HIS A 477 18.01 -6.21 1.79
N ARG A 478 17.51 -5.81 2.98
CA ARG A 478 17.94 -6.42 4.25
C ARG A 478 17.47 -7.87 4.40
N ALA A 479 16.24 -8.18 3.98
CA ALA A 479 15.75 -9.54 3.97
C ALA A 479 16.58 -10.43 3.03
N ALA A 480 16.95 -9.93 1.85
CA ALA A 480 17.82 -10.65 0.92
C ALA A 480 19.26 -10.81 1.44
N SER A 481 19.79 -9.77 2.09
CA SER A 481 21.15 -9.75 2.68
C SER A 481 21.37 -10.77 3.79
N THR A 482 20.29 -11.26 4.41
CA THR A 482 20.32 -12.26 5.48
C THR A 482 19.64 -13.56 5.05
N ALA A 483 19.33 -13.70 3.76
CA ALA A 483 18.56 -14.82 3.26
C ALA A 483 19.33 -16.14 3.39
N ASN A 484 18.58 -17.18 3.70
CA ASN A 484 19.03 -18.57 3.68
C ASN A 484 18.06 -19.39 2.83
N GLY A 485 18.57 -20.41 2.13
CA GLY A 485 17.72 -21.30 1.32
C GLY A 485 18.39 -21.81 0.05
N GLN A 486 17.61 -21.96 -1.01
CA GLN A 486 18.07 -22.52 -2.28
C GLN A 486 17.44 -21.82 -3.47
N VAL A 487 18.23 -21.69 -4.53
CA VAL A 487 17.78 -21.21 -5.85
C VAL A 487 18.26 -22.18 -6.91
N THR A 488 17.34 -22.73 -7.68
CA THR A 488 17.63 -23.71 -8.72
C THR A 488 17.03 -23.26 -10.04
N LEU A 489 17.83 -23.27 -11.10
CA LEU A 489 17.45 -22.96 -12.47
C LEU A 489 17.70 -24.20 -13.34
N VAL A 490 16.74 -24.56 -14.18
CA VAL A 490 16.83 -25.70 -15.08
C VAL A 490 16.34 -25.31 -16.47
N SER A 491 17.17 -25.56 -17.47
CA SER A 491 16.80 -25.58 -18.87
C SER A 491 17.00 -27.00 -19.40
N PRO A 492 15.93 -27.79 -19.55
CA PRO A 492 16.04 -29.22 -19.88
C PRO A 492 16.37 -29.47 -21.35
N LYS A 493 16.22 -28.46 -22.22
CA LYS A 493 16.60 -28.49 -23.63
C LYS A 493 16.57 -27.07 -24.21
N GLY A 494 17.41 -26.84 -25.21
CA GLY A 494 17.45 -25.59 -25.95
C GLY A 494 18.37 -25.66 -27.15
N GLU A 495 18.62 -24.50 -27.73
CA GLU A 495 19.55 -24.27 -28.81
C GLU A 495 20.36 -23.03 -28.48
N ILE A 496 21.64 -23.04 -28.83
CA ILE A 496 22.54 -21.91 -28.64
C ILE A 496 23.28 -21.70 -29.94
N ARG A 497 23.55 -20.44 -30.32
CA ARG A 497 24.39 -20.21 -31.49
C ARG A 497 25.76 -20.83 -31.25
N GLN A 498 26.23 -21.58 -32.23
CA GLN A 498 27.47 -22.33 -32.13
C GLN A 498 28.66 -21.40 -31.84
N ALA A 499 28.63 -20.15 -32.32
CA ALA A 499 29.64 -19.16 -31.99
C ALA A 499 29.77 -18.91 -30.48
N PHE A 500 28.64 -18.77 -29.76
CA PHE A 500 28.64 -18.63 -28.29
C PHE A 500 28.98 -19.94 -27.58
N ALA A 501 28.54 -21.08 -28.11
CA ALA A 501 28.93 -22.39 -27.55
C ALA A 501 30.43 -22.66 -27.66
N GLU A 502 31.06 -22.31 -28.79
CA GLU A 502 32.50 -22.46 -28.98
C GLU A 502 33.30 -21.46 -28.14
N LEU A 503 32.74 -20.26 -27.85
CA LEU A 503 33.32 -19.30 -26.89
C LEU A 503 33.33 -19.82 -25.45
N LEU A 504 32.32 -20.60 -25.05
CA LEU A 504 32.31 -21.26 -23.74
C LEU A 504 33.41 -22.32 -23.60
N GLY A 505 33.96 -22.79 -24.72
CA GLY A 505 34.98 -23.83 -24.76
C GLY A 505 36.38 -23.32 -25.08
N VAL A 506 37.26 -24.28 -25.28
CA VAL A 506 38.70 -24.08 -25.49
C VAL A 506 39.10 -23.48 -26.86
N ASN A 507 38.13 -23.08 -27.69
CA ASN A 507 38.34 -22.52 -29.01
C ASN A 507 37.65 -21.15 -29.16
N ALA A 508 37.94 -20.27 -28.20
CA ALA A 508 37.40 -18.92 -28.18
C ALA A 508 37.72 -18.12 -29.46
N SER A 509 38.86 -18.40 -30.13
CA SER A 509 39.22 -17.77 -31.40
C SER A 509 38.28 -18.18 -32.54
N LYS A 510 37.91 -19.47 -32.66
CA LYS A 510 36.90 -19.90 -33.62
C LYS A 510 35.54 -19.27 -33.32
N GLY A 511 35.13 -19.25 -32.05
CA GLY A 511 33.88 -18.59 -31.64
C GLY A 511 33.86 -17.11 -32.01
N LEU A 512 34.97 -16.40 -31.79
CA LEU A 512 35.15 -15.00 -32.17
C LEU A 512 35.13 -14.79 -33.68
N ILE A 513 35.83 -15.63 -34.46
CA ILE A 513 35.78 -15.60 -35.93
C ILE A 513 34.34 -15.81 -36.41
N MET A 514 33.63 -16.81 -35.86
CA MET A 514 32.22 -17.06 -36.20
C MET A 514 31.32 -15.86 -35.89
N LEU A 515 31.53 -15.17 -34.76
CA LEU A 515 30.81 -13.93 -34.44
C LEU A 515 31.12 -12.80 -35.44
N LEU A 516 32.41 -12.59 -35.76
CA LEU A 516 32.85 -11.56 -36.71
C LEU A 516 32.35 -11.84 -38.14
N SER A 517 32.29 -13.12 -38.53
CA SER A 517 31.74 -13.59 -39.80
C SER A 517 30.22 -13.69 -39.83
N LYS A 518 29.52 -13.26 -38.76
CA LYS A 518 28.05 -13.31 -38.66
C LYS A 518 27.46 -14.70 -38.87
N ASP A 519 28.18 -15.75 -38.46
CA ASP A 519 27.73 -17.14 -38.59
C ASP A 519 26.47 -17.38 -37.73
N THR A 520 25.40 -17.91 -38.32
CA THR A 520 24.11 -18.13 -37.66
C THR A 520 23.84 -19.59 -37.29
N LYS A 521 24.84 -20.48 -37.40
CA LYS A 521 24.71 -21.88 -37.02
C LYS A 521 24.37 -22.01 -35.54
N GLU A 522 23.51 -22.96 -35.26
CA GLU A 522 23.06 -23.33 -33.92
C GLU A 522 23.58 -24.72 -33.56
N THR A 523 23.72 -24.97 -32.26
CA THR A 523 24.01 -26.28 -31.70
C THR A 523 23.04 -26.54 -30.55
N SER A 524 22.67 -27.81 -30.37
CA SER A 524 21.74 -28.19 -29.32
C SER A 524 22.33 -27.98 -27.93
N VAL A 525 21.51 -27.50 -27.01
CA VAL A 525 21.73 -27.56 -25.56
C VAL A 525 20.94 -28.75 -25.05
N ARG A 526 21.64 -29.81 -24.63
CA ARG A 526 21.03 -31.02 -24.05
C ARG A 526 20.42 -30.71 -22.70
N CYS A 527 21.12 -29.95 -21.86
CA CYS A 527 20.58 -29.42 -20.61
C CYS A 527 21.45 -28.27 -20.10
N ALA A 528 20.88 -27.40 -19.29
CA ALA A 528 21.63 -26.48 -18.44
C ALA A 528 20.98 -26.43 -17.05
N VAL A 529 21.79 -26.55 -16.00
CA VAL A 529 21.34 -26.50 -14.60
C VAL A 529 22.27 -25.59 -13.83
N ALA A 530 21.69 -24.70 -13.03
CA ALA A 530 22.40 -23.87 -12.08
C ALA A 530 21.69 -23.95 -10.73
N ASP A 531 22.37 -24.53 -9.75
CA ASP A 531 21.89 -24.69 -8.37
C ASP A 531 22.77 -23.92 -7.40
N PHE A 532 22.13 -23.16 -6.52
CA PHE A 532 22.79 -22.31 -5.53
C PHE A 532 22.21 -22.57 -4.14
N ARG A 533 23.11 -22.80 -3.17
CA ARG A 533 22.77 -22.71 -1.74
C ARG A 533 22.97 -21.28 -1.29
N VAL A 534 21.98 -20.72 -0.61
CA VAL A 534 22.03 -19.37 -0.05
C VAL A 534 22.26 -19.45 1.45
N LYS A 535 23.30 -18.78 1.93
CA LYS A 535 23.59 -18.63 3.36
C LYS A 535 23.99 -17.19 3.65
N ASP A 536 23.32 -16.57 4.62
CA ASP A 536 23.59 -15.19 5.06
C ASP A 536 23.71 -14.20 3.88
N GLY A 537 22.79 -14.32 2.92
CA GLY A 537 22.75 -13.48 1.71
C GLY A 537 23.80 -13.79 0.64
N ILE A 538 24.65 -14.79 0.84
CA ILE A 538 25.62 -15.25 -0.16
C ILE A 538 25.09 -16.52 -0.82
N MET A 539 24.81 -16.45 -2.11
CA MET A 539 24.46 -17.60 -2.94
C MET A 539 25.75 -18.23 -3.46
N THR A 540 26.05 -19.46 -3.06
CA THR A 540 27.21 -20.22 -3.54
C THR A 540 26.73 -21.30 -4.49
N SER A 541 27.36 -21.40 -5.66
CA SER A 541 27.03 -22.44 -6.62
C SER A 541 27.34 -23.83 -6.06
N ASN A 542 26.35 -24.71 -5.99
CA ASN A 542 26.59 -26.14 -5.80
C ASN A 542 27.00 -26.78 -7.12
N GLN A 543 26.26 -26.43 -8.18
CA GLN A 543 26.47 -26.96 -9.50
C GLN A 543 26.03 -25.95 -10.54
N ILE A 544 26.89 -25.67 -11.51
CA ILE A 544 26.53 -24.98 -12.75
C ILE A 544 27.04 -25.86 -13.88
N VAL A 545 26.14 -26.39 -14.69
CA VAL A 545 26.48 -27.25 -15.83
C VAL A 545 25.64 -26.82 -17.02
N ALA A 546 26.26 -26.69 -18.19
CA ALA A 546 25.57 -26.56 -19.46
C ALA A 546 26.19 -27.52 -20.47
N ASP A 547 25.39 -28.47 -20.96
CA ASP A 547 25.83 -29.46 -21.92
C ASP A 547 25.32 -29.11 -23.32
N THR A 548 26.25 -28.79 -24.22
CA THR A 548 25.97 -28.44 -25.61
C THR A 548 26.55 -29.48 -26.57
N GLY A 549 26.08 -29.51 -27.82
CA GLY A 549 26.59 -30.43 -28.85
C GLY A 549 28.10 -30.34 -29.12
N VAL A 550 28.78 -29.27 -28.69
CA VAL A 550 30.22 -29.04 -28.93
C VAL A 550 31.06 -28.90 -27.66
N VAL A 551 30.47 -28.44 -26.56
CA VAL A 551 31.17 -28.11 -25.30
C VAL A 551 30.35 -28.57 -24.09
N LEU A 552 31.03 -29.14 -23.10
CA LEU A 552 30.51 -29.28 -21.74
C LEU A 552 31.05 -28.13 -20.89
N ALA A 553 30.18 -27.20 -20.49
CA ALA A 553 30.53 -26.09 -19.63
C ALA A 553 30.21 -26.43 -18.16
N LYS A 554 31.14 -26.14 -17.27
CA LYS A 554 31.02 -26.25 -15.82
C LYS A 554 31.34 -24.90 -15.20
N GLY A 555 30.48 -24.43 -14.30
CA GLY A 555 30.67 -23.16 -13.62
C GLY A 555 30.81 -23.30 -12.11
N LYS A 556 31.43 -22.31 -11.51
CA LYS A 556 31.50 -22.11 -10.06
C LYS A 556 31.52 -20.62 -9.73
N GLY A 557 31.06 -20.26 -8.55
CA GLY A 557 31.14 -18.87 -8.10
C GLY A 557 30.14 -18.51 -7.02
N THR A 558 30.04 -17.21 -6.77
CA THR A 558 29.18 -16.64 -5.74
C THR A 558 28.39 -15.45 -6.25
N ILE A 559 27.18 -15.30 -5.74
CA ILE A 559 26.31 -14.14 -5.93
C ILE A 559 26.02 -13.56 -4.54
N ASP A 560 26.43 -12.34 -4.27
CA ASP A 560 26.31 -11.67 -2.98
C ASP A 560 25.12 -10.70 -3.01
N LEU A 561 24.04 -11.05 -2.31
CA LEU A 561 22.81 -10.25 -2.22
C LEU A 561 22.96 -9.02 -1.31
N ARG A 562 24.06 -8.95 -0.53
CA ARG A 562 24.32 -7.86 0.43
C ARG A 562 24.88 -6.61 -0.26
N ASN A 563 25.67 -6.82 -1.30
CA ASN A 563 26.24 -5.76 -2.11
C ASN A 563 25.81 -5.81 -3.58
N GLU A 564 24.93 -6.76 -3.94
CA GLU A 564 24.36 -6.96 -5.27
C GLU A 564 25.43 -7.16 -6.34
N ARG A 565 26.40 -8.04 -6.04
CA ARG A 565 27.51 -8.38 -6.93
C ARG A 565 27.57 -9.86 -7.23
N MET A 566 28.05 -10.21 -8.41
CA MET A 566 28.32 -11.58 -8.81
C MET A 566 29.80 -11.76 -9.17
N ASP A 567 30.32 -12.95 -8.92
CA ASP A 567 31.60 -13.46 -9.42
C ASP A 567 31.40 -14.92 -9.80
N LEU A 568 31.14 -15.14 -11.08
CA LEU A 568 30.95 -16.46 -11.66
C LEU A 568 32.08 -16.75 -12.62
N ARG A 569 32.58 -17.98 -12.59
CA ARG A 569 33.56 -18.52 -13.51
C ARG A 569 32.95 -19.71 -14.23
N ILE A 570 33.09 -19.75 -15.54
CA ILE A 570 32.65 -20.84 -16.39
C ILE A 570 33.88 -21.38 -17.13
N ASP A 571 34.17 -22.65 -16.89
CA ASP A 571 35.18 -23.43 -17.57
C ASP A 571 34.46 -24.34 -18.59
N GLY A 572 35.02 -24.53 -19.79
CA GLY A 572 34.41 -25.40 -20.79
C GLY A 572 35.39 -26.35 -21.44
N ASP A 573 34.94 -27.59 -21.64
CA ASP A 573 35.71 -28.65 -22.27
C ASP A 573 35.11 -29.03 -23.63
N SER A 574 35.96 -29.14 -24.66
CA SER A 574 35.54 -29.53 -26.01
C SER A 574 35.22 -31.02 -26.09
N LYS A 575 34.11 -31.35 -26.77
CA LYS A 575 33.72 -32.73 -27.12
C LYS A 575 34.31 -33.22 -28.43
N LYS A 576 34.99 -32.33 -29.17
CA LYS A 576 35.63 -32.63 -30.45
C LYS A 576 37.16 -32.51 -30.32
N PRO A 577 37.93 -33.34 -31.05
CA PRO A 577 39.39 -33.19 -31.11
C PRO A 577 39.79 -31.82 -31.64
N ARG A 578 40.82 -31.20 -31.07
CA ARG A 578 41.34 -29.89 -31.47
C ARG A 578 42.87 -29.86 -31.48
N LEU A 579 43.43 -29.26 -32.53
CA LEU A 579 44.87 -29.07 -32.72
C LEU A 579 45.43 -27.84 -31.99
N VAL A 580 44.57 -26.85 -31.68
CA VAL A 580 44.91 -25.65 -30.90
C VAL A 580 43.82 -25.41 -29.86
N ARG A 581 44.16 -25.64 -28.59
CA ARG A 581 43.32 -25.55 -27.39
C ARG A 581 43.83 -24.39 -26.55
N LEU A 582 43.05 -23.33 -26.35
CA LEU A 582 43.41 -22.25 -25.42
C LEU A 582 42.47 -22.30 -24.21
N PHE A 583 43.02 -22.51 -23.02
CA PHE A 583 42.22 -22.49 -21.79
C PHE A 583 41.94 -21.05 -21.37
N VAL A 584 40.78 -20.52 -21.79
CA VAL A 584 40.33 -19.17 -21.41
C VAL A 584 38.95 -19.26 -20.75
N PRO A 585 38.91 -19.40 -19.42
CA PRO A 585 37.67 -19.38 -18.64
C PRO A 585 36.92 -18.06 -18.82
N ILE A 586 35.59 -18.14 -18.91
CA ILE A 586 34.73 -16.96 -18.93
C ILE A 586 34.44 -16.55 -17.49
N THR A 587 34.60 -15.27 -17.19
CA THR A 587 34.23 -14.69 -15.89
C THR A 587 33.09 -13.71 -16.04
N ILE A 588 32.10 -13.77 -15.16
CA ILE A 588 31.01 -12.79 -15.06
C ILE A 588 31.14 -12.12 -13.69
N ARG A 589 31.59 -10.86 -13.70
CA ARG A 589 31.94 -10.13 -12.48
C ARG A 589 31.29 -8.75 -12.42
N GLY A 590 30.92 -8.32 -11.22
CA GLY A 590 30.47 -6.94 -10.98
C GLY A 590 29.04 -6.85 -10.44
N PRO A 591 28.47 -5.64 -10.41
CA PRO A 591 27.12 -5.39 -9.92
C PRO A 591 26.04 -6.09 -10.76
N PHE A 592 24.88 -6.40 -10.18
CA PHE A 592 23.76 -7.05 -10.90
C PHE A 592 23.24 -6.26 -12.09
N LEU A 593 23.18 -4.94 -11.98
CA LEU A 593 22.66 -4.07 -13.03
C LEU A 593 23.67 -3.84 -14.17
N GLU A 594 24.97 -4.04 -13.91
CA GLU A 594 26.04 -3.81 -14.88
C GLU A 594 27.12 -4.92 -14.78
N PRO A 595 26.77 -6.20 -15.03
CA PRO A 595 27.73 -7.29 -14.96
C PRO A 595 28.71 -7.19 -16.13
N LYS A 596 30.01 -7.38 -15.85
CA LYS A 596 31.06 -7.42 -16.86
C LYS A 596 31.39 -8.86 -17.20
N ILE A 597 31.28 -9.19 -18.48
CA ILE A 597 31.72 -10.47 -19.02
C ILE A 597 33.17 -10.29 -19.49
N GLY A 598 34.07 -11.12 -18.97
CA GLY A 598 35.49 -11.08 -19.24
C GLY A 598 36.08 -12.46 -19.49
N LEU A 599 37.35 -12.46 -19.88
CA LEU A 599 38.15 -13.65 -20.14
C LEU A 599 39.29 -13.71 -19.12
N ASP A 600 39.48 -14.85 -18.48
CA ASP A 600 40.63 -15.08 -17.60
C ASP A 600 41.82 -15.57 -18.43
N THR A 601 42.75 -14.67 -18.73
CA THR A 601 43.94 -14.97 -19.53
C THR A 601 45.05 -15.65 -18.73
N GLY A 602 44.95 -15.74 -17.40
CA GLY A 602 46.01 -16.30 -16.56
C GLY A 602 46.34 -17.76 -16.91
N ALA A 603 45.30 -18.58 -17.14
CA ALA A 603 45.46 -19.97 -17.55
C ALA A 603 46.11 -20.10 -18.94
N ALA A 604 45.76 -19.23 -19.88
CA ALA A 604 46.35 -19.19 -21.22
C ALA A 604 47.84 -18.78 -21.20
N VAL A 605 48.20 -17.82 -20.35
CA VAL A 605 49.61 -17.41 -20.15
C VAL A 605 50.43 -18.55 -19.55
N ALA A 606 49.89 -19.24 -18.53
CA ALA A 606 50.55 -20.40 -17.93
C ALA A 606 50.73 -21.53 -18.95
N GLN A 607 49.71 -21.83 -19.76
CA GLN A 607 49.77 -22.82 -20.83
C GLN A 607 50.83 -22.46 -21.89
N GLY A 608 50.93 -21.18 -22.25
CA GLY A 608 52.01 -20.66 -23.11
C GLY A 608 53.40 -20.83 -22.50
N GLY A 609 53.55 -20.58 -21.19
CA GLY A 609 54.81 -20.82 -20.48
C GLY A 609 55.24 -22.29 -20.49
N VAL A 610 54.31 -23.22 -20.26
CA VAL A 610 54.57 -24.67 -20.36
C VAL A 610 54.96 -25.06 -21.78
N ALA A 611 54.30 -24.50 -22.80
CA ALA A 611 54.64 -24.76 -24.19
C ALA A 611 56.06 -24.28 -24.55
N VAL A 612 56.47 -23.11 -24.08
CA VAL A 612 57.84 -22.61 -24.24
C VAL A 612 58.83 -23.53 -23.53
N ALA A 613 58.53 -23.97 -22.30
CA ALA A 613 59.38 -24.90 -21.56
C ALA A 613 59.52 -26.27 -22.28
N LEU A 614 58.41 -26.88 -22.72
CA LEU A 614 58.46 -28.15 -23.48
C LEU A 614 59.13 -27.99 -24.84
N GLY A 615 58.92 -26.86 -25.50
CA GLY A 615 59.55 -26.50 -26.77
C GLY A 615 61.06 -26.38 -26.69
N THR A 616 61.55 -25.81 -25.58
CA THR A 616 62.99 -25.60 -25.32
C THR A 616 63.67 -26.84 -24.73
N LEU A 617 62.97 -27.64 -23.91
CA LEU A 617 63.55 -28.80 -23.22
C LEU A 617 63.50 -30.11 -24.02
N LEU A 618 62.45 -30.32 -24.83
CA LEU A 618 62.23 -31.61 -25.50
C LEU A 618 62.39 -31.48 -27.02
N SER A 619 61.53 -30.68 -27.67
CA SER A 619 61.59 -30.40 -29.11
C SER A 619 60.59 -29.31 -29.51
N PRO A 620 60.75 -28.65 -30.67
CA PRO A 620 59.74 -27.74 -31.20
C PRO A 620 58.35 -28.36 -31.36
N LEU A 621 58.27 -29.68 -31.64
CA LEU A 621 57.01 -30.42 -31.70
C LEU A 621 56.41 -30.69 -30.32
N ALA A 622 57.19 -30.69 -29.24
CA ALA A 622 56.65 -30.80 -27.88
C ALA A 622 55.97 -29.50 -27.42
N ALA A 623 56.30 -28.35 -28.03
CA ALA A 623 55.68 -27.06 -27.72
C ALA A 623 54.17 -27.02 -28.03
N ILE A 624 53.70 -27.86 -28.97
CA ILE A 624 52.26 -27.92 -29.32
C ILE A 624 51.45 -28.83 -28.38
N LEU A 625 52.10 -29.71 -27.61
CA LEU A 625 51.41 -30.70 -26.76
C LEU A 625 50.42 -30.08 -25.77
N PRO A 626 50.72 -28.96 -25.08
CA PRO A 626 49.76 -28.32 -24.18
C PRO A 626 48.50 -27.81 -24.90
N PHE A 627 48.56 -27.60 -26.21
CA PHE A 627 47.46 -27.07 -27.03
C PHE A 627 46.68 -28.16 -27.79
N VAL A 628 47.04 -29.43 -27.70
CA VAL A 628 46.31 -30.51 -28.37
C VAL A 628 45.33 -31.16 -27.37
N THR A 629 44.11 -31.48 -27.81
CA THR A 629 43.16 -32.30 -27.04
C THR A 629 42.42 -33.27 -27.93
N GLY A 630 42.22 -34.51 -27.44
CA GLY A 630 41.45 -35.53 -28.12
C GLY A 630 39.93 -35.33 -28.07
N GLY A 631 39.43 -34.30 -27.37
CA GLY A 631 37.99 -34.09 -27.17
C GLY A 631 37.43 -34.98 -26.05
N GLU A 632 37.98 -34.84 -24.85
CA GLU A 632 37.77 -35.77 -23.74
C GLU A 632 36.42 -35.61 -23.01
N ALA A 633 35.69 -34.54 -23.30
CA ALA A 633 34.40 -34.28 -22.65
C ALA A 633 33.30 -35.19 -23.20
N LYS A 634 32.72 -36.01 -22.32
CA LYS A 634 31.54 -36.84 -22.61
C LYS A 634 30.23 -36.05 -22.42
N ASP A 635 29.13 -36.65 -22.83
CA ASP A 635 27.79 -36.15 -22.52
C ASP A 635 27.54 -36.18 -21.01
N ALA A 636 26.95 -35.09 -20.49
CA ALA A 636 26.56 -35.05 -19.10
C ALA A 636 25.35 -35.98 -18.90
N ASP A 637 25.22 -36.54 -17.69
CA ASP A 637 23.98 -37.23 -17.31
C ASP A 637 22.87 -36.20 -17.05
N CYS A 638 22.37 -35.60 -18.13
CA CYS A 638 21.32 -34.59 -18.07
C CYS A 638 20.04 -35.14 -17.42
N ALA A 639 19.77 -36.45 -17.51
CA ALA A 639 18.63 -37.06 -16.85
C ALA A 639 18.83 -37.06 -15.33
N GLY A 640 19.98 -37.52 -14.85
CA GLY A 640 20.34 -37.50 -13.42
C GLY A 640 20.37 -36.08 -12.85
N ILE A 641 21.05 -35.14 -13.52
CA ILE A 641 21.19 -33.76 -13.05
C ILE A 641 19.83 -33.06 -12.96
N VAL A 642 18.95 -33.24 -13.95
CA VAL A 642 17.61 -32.66 -13.93
C VAL A 642 16.73 -33.35 -12.88
N ALA A 643 16.90 -34.66 -12.66
CA ALA A 643 16.19 -35.39 -11.60
C ALA A 643 16.59 -34.91 -10.20
N GLU A 644 17.87 -34.64 -9.96
CA GLU A 644 18.38 -34.04 -8.72
C GLU A 644 17.78 -32.64 -8.50
N ALA A 645 17.85 -31.76 -9.50
CA ALA A 645 17.23 -30.43 -9.43
C ALA A 645 15.72 -30.50 -9.17
N ARG A 646 15.04 -31.54 -9.67
CA ARG A 646 13.63 -31.80 -9.38
C ARG A 646 13.41 -32.27 -7.95
N SER A 647 14.32 -33.06 -7.38
CA SER A 647 14.26 -33.47 -5.97
C SER A 647 14.40 -32.29 -5.01
N ASP A 648 15.18 -31.27 -5.41
CA ASP A 648 15.28 -29.97 -4.74
C ASP A 648 14.04 -29.06 -5.00
N GLY A 649 13.14 -29.54 -5.85
CA GLY A 649 11.81 -29.01 -6.09
C GLY A 649 11.70 -27.99 -7.22
N ALA A 650 12.67 -27.94 -8.13
CA ALA A 650 12.50 -27.23 -9.40
C ALA A 650 11.31 -27.83 -10.18
N PRO A 651 10.43 -26.99 -10.79
CA PRO A 651 9.16 -27.45 -11.36
C PRO A 651 9.33 -28.03 -12.79
N VAL A 652 10.16 -29.05 -12.94
CA VAL A 652 10.45 -29.72 -14.23
C VAL A 652 9.58 -30.97 -14.41
N LYS A 653 9.01 -31.17 -15.61
CA LYS A 653 8.19 -32.35 -15.94
C LYS A 653 9.01 -33.46 -16.59
N VAL A 654 8.68 -34.74 -16.30
CA VAL A 654 9.37 -35.93 -16.85
C VAL A 654 9.42 -35.95 -18.38
N ALA A 655 8.34 -35.54 -19.06
CA ALA A 655 8.32 -35.51 -20.52
C ALA A 655 9.28 -34.49 -21.16
N GLN A 656 9.87 -33.59 -20.36
CA GLN A 656 10.84 -32.60 -20.82
C GLN A 656 12.29 -33.12 -20.79
N THR A 657 12.54 -34.30 -20.20
CA THR A 657 13.89 -34.89 -20.07
C THR A 657 14.17 -35.99 -21.09
N THR A 658 13.19 -36.39 -21.91
CA THR A 658 13.37 -37.44 -22.91
C THR A 658 14.05 -36.88 -24.18
N PRO A 659 15.13 -37.49 -24.69
CA PRO A 659 15.76 -37.05 -25.94
C PRO A 659 14.75 -37.07 -27.09
N ALA A 660 14.70 -35.98 -27.87
CA ALA A 660 13.94 -36.00 -29.12
C ALA A 660 14.54 -37.06 -30.05
N LYS A 661 13.71 -37.97 -30.59
CA LYS A 661 14.15 -38.88 -31.66
C LYS A 661 14.75 -38.03 -32.79
N PRO A 662 15.95 -38.36 -33.29
CA PRO A 662 16.52 -37.65 -34.42
C PRO A 662 15.52 -37.70 -35.59
N LYS A 663 15.19 -36.53 -36.16
CA LYS A 663 14.50 -36.49 -37.45
C LYS A 663 15.48 -37.10 -38.46
N LYS A 664 15.03 -38.17 -39.13
CA LYS A 664 15.75 -38.79 -40.24
C LYS A 664 15.85 -37.84 -41.42
#